data_AF-A0A954G9U9-F1
#
_entry.id   AF-A0A954G9U9-F1
#
_cell.length_a   1.000
_cell.length_b   1.000
_cell.length_c   1.000
_cell.angle_alpha   90.00
_cell.angle_beta   90.00
_cell.angle_gamma   90.00
#
_symmetry.space_group_name_H-M   'P 1'
#
loop_
_entity.id
_entity.type
_entity.pdbx_description
1 polymer ?
#
loop_
_entity_poly.entity_id
_entity_poly.type
_entity_poly.pdbx_seq_one_letter_code
_entity_poly.pdbx_strand_id
1 'polypeptide(L)'
;LSETNNVELLTEKIPEDQVRLTMVGFDQTGDLSLICGLLFVYGFDIQQGHLFTNQKVKPAASSQSRAPKPSEKSKSARKFVIVLEVKASDAAVQPSFWISYKNDLTELLHKVESGKIQEAVGELAKRVAAALHDLPQASQMLYPVEIELDNDTDTRYTILRIQSEDTIGFLYELTNALSMSGIDIARMVIDSEGNKVSDVLYVTDDKGEKISAEAQQQGLRAAIVLIKHFTHLLPRSPNPEAALLHFREFLEHLFKQPNWVEEISSLERTSVLSALARLLGVSDFLWEDFLRLQHSNLFPVVANVEELKNRITFSELKAELARELAEATSPEDQQERLNAFKDRAMLRTDMRHILGHISEFGQFSDELTDVAEVVVQGAYEICDQQLQERYGIPQLETEDPCRISICALGKCGGRELGFASDIELMFIYEGSGQTTGPEMITNNEYYLKLVEKFSKTIKTRSEGIFQIDLRLRPYGQAGSLAVSAEAFQSYFSHEGAAWPYERQALVKLRPIAADEEFGNQIVRMRDTIIYSGKPFDVAAMLAMREKQIQQLVKGGTINAKLGDGGLVDCEYLIQSLQITYGHRNPGLRTTNTLEGIDSLKELGLISPDDYVKLRNAYIFLRRLIDALRMVRGNAKDLTVPPQDQEEFEFLARRLGYGSHTEKLQTEISMTMDRVRDFSRLLAPIKAMTIRTNG
;
A
#
# COMPACT_ATOMS: atom_id res chain seq x y z
N LEU A 1 43.19 -5.75 -16.78
CA LEU A 1 42.25 -4.62 -16.57
C LEU A 1 42.48 -3.55 -17.64
N SER A 2 41.42 -3.12 -18.33
CA SER A 2 41.41 -2.05 -19.35
C SER A 2 40.13 -1.22 -19.19
N GLU A 3 39.98 -0.07 -19.88
CA GLU A 3 38.75 0.76 -19.82
C GLU A 3 37.45 0.01 -20.21
N THR A 4 37.58 -1.10 -20.92
CA THR A 4 36.49 -1.99 -21.37
C THR A 4 36.39 -3.31 -20.61
N ASN A 5 37.27 -3.55 -19.62
CA ASN A 5 37.34 -4.80 -18.86
C ASN A 5 37.78 -4.49 -17.42
N ASN A 6 36.79 -4.15 -16.60
CA ASN A 6 36.96 -3.57 -15.27
C ASN A 6 37.04 -4.61 -14.15
N VAL A 7 36.78 -5.89 -14.47
CA VAL A 7 36.98 -7.04 -13.58
C VAL A 7 37.56 -8.24 -14.34
N GLU A 8 38.60 -8.83 -13.77
CA GLU A 8 39.13 -10.13 -14.19
C GLU A 8 38.76 -11.21 -13.16
N LEU A 9 38.46 -12.40 -13.67
CA LEU A 9 37.93 -13.52 -12.91
C LEU A 9 38.74 -14.78 -13.25
N LEU A 10 39.22 -15.46 -12.23
CA LEU A 10 39.95 -16.73 -12.32
C LEU A 10 39.29 -17.75 -11.39
N THR A 11 39.02 -18.94 -11.91
CA THR A 11 38.41 -20.04 -11.15
C THR A 11 39.34 -21.24 -11.06
N GLU A 12 39.43 -21.80 -9.87
CA GLU A 12 40.19 -23.01 -9.57
C GLU A 12 39.28 -24.00 -8.86
N LYS A 13 39.24 -25.25 -9.33
CA LYS A 13 38.41 -26.29 -8.70
C LYS A 13 39.09 -26.83 -7.44
N ILE A 14 38.37 -26.86 -6.33
CA ILE A 14 38.80 -27.44 -5.03
C ILE A 14 38.09 -28.82 -4.87
N PRO A 15 38.57 -29.76 -4.03
CA PRO A 15 37.79 -30.95 -3.64
C PRO A 15 36.40 -30.60 -3.05
N GLU A 16 35.41 -31.50 -3.13
CA GLU A 16 34.06 -31.37 -2.54
C GLU A 16 33.12 -30.27 -3.11
N ASP A 17 32.81 -30.29 -4.42
CA ASP A 17 31.85 -29.38 -5.08
C ASP A 17 32.09 -27.86 -4.86
N GLN A 18 33.32 -27.50 -4.47
CA GLN A 18 33.76 -26.13 -4.20
C GLN A 18 34.62 -25.57 -5.34
N VAL A 19 34.52 -24.25 -5.53
CA VAL A 19 35.31 -23.48 -6.50
C VAL A 19 35.97 -22.33 -5.78
N ARG A 20 37.29 -22.17 -5.96
CA ARG A 20 37.98 -20.94 -5.60
C ARG A 20 37.78 -19.92 -6.72
N LEU A 21 37.25 -18.77 -6.37
CA LEU A 21 37.02 -17.65 -7.24
C LEU A 21 37.97 -16.51 -6.84
N THR A 22 38.89 -16.14 -7.74
CA THR A 22 39.74 -14.96 -7.57
C THR A 22 39.29 -13.86 -8.53
N MET A 23 38.99 -12.69 -7.99
CA MET A 23 38.54 -11.52 -8.74
C MET A 23 39.43 -10.33 -8.46
N VAL A 24 39.81 -9.61 -9.51
CA VAL A 24 40.59 -8.38 -9.41
C VAL A 24 39.90 -7.32 -10.25
N GLY A 25 39.69 -6.15 -9.68
CA GLY A 25 38.99 -5.05 -10.35
C GLY A 25 39.35 -3.67 -9.80
N PHE A 26 38.69 -2.66 -10.35
CA PHE A 26 38.69 -1.33 -9.75
C PHE A 26 37.60 -1.26 -8.69
N ASP A 27 37.94 -0.68 -7.54
CA ASP A 27 37.08 -0.60 -6.37
C ASP A 27 36.25 0.68 -6.40
N GLN A 28 34.95 0.50 -6.60
CA GLN A 28 33.91 1.50 -6.48
C GLN A 28 32.91 1.10 -5.41
N THR A 29 32.32 2.12 -4.79
CA THR A 29 31.27 1.96 -3.79
C THR A 29 30.11 1.14 -4.36
N GLY A 30 29.82 -0.02 -3.76
CA GLY A 30 28.74 -0.93 -4.17
C GLY A 30 29.19 -2.14 -5.00
N ASP A 31 30.44 -2.24 -5.45
CA ASP A 31 30.88 -3.38 -6.28
C ASP A 31 30.77 -4.72 -5.53
N LEU A 32 31.07 -4.73 -4.23
CA LEU A 32 30.98 -5.93 -3.40
C LEU A 32 29.54 -6.46 -3.30
N SER A 33 28.55 -5.57 -3.18
CA SER A 33 27.16 -6.02 -3.12
C SER A 33 26.73 -6.63 -4.47
N LEU A 34 27.16 -6.05 -5.59
CA LEU A 34 26.89 -6.63 -6.91
C LEU A 34 27.48 -8.03 -7.08
N ILE A 35 28.72 -8.24 -6.60
CA ILE A 35 29.40 -9.54 -6.65
C ILE A 35 28.66 -10.58 -5.81
N CYS A 36 28.39 -10.27 -4.54
CA CYS A 36 27.72 -11.20 -3.62
C CYS A 36 26.29 -11.54 -4.10
N GLY A 37 25.52 -10.54 -4.51
CA GLY A 37 24.15 -10.75 -4.99
C GLY A 37 24.11 -11.58 -6.28
N LEU A 38 25.04 -11.36 -7.21
CA LEU A 38 25.06 -12.12 -8.46
C LEU A 38 25.52 -13.56 -8.25
N LEU A 39 26.45 -13.83 -7.32
CA LEU A 39 26.83 -15.21 -6.98
C LEU A 39 25.63 -15.99 -6.47
N PHE A 40 24.82 -15.35 -5.62
CA PHE A 40 23.58 -15.92 -5.13
C PHE A 40 22.58 -16.23 -6.26
N VAL A 41 22.39 -15.31 -7.22
CA VAL A 41 21.52 -15.53 -8.40
C VAL A 41 21.93 -16.77 -9.20
N TYR A 42 23.22 -17.06 -9.25
CA TYR A 42 23.77 -18.22 -9.92
C TYR A 42 23.79 -19.50 -9.07
N GLY A 43 23.19 -19.48 -7.87
CA GLY A 43 23.10 -20.63 -6.98
C GLY A 43 24.43 -20.98 -6.29
N PHE A 44 25.26 -19.98 -6.01
CA PHE A 44 26.50 -20.16 -5.25
C PHE A 44 26.36 -19.59 -3.84
N ASP A 45 26.78 -20.40 -2.87
CA ASP A 45 26.95 -20.03 -1.48
C ASP A 45 28.43 -19.72 -1.18
N ILE A 46 28.70 -18.67 -0.40
CA ILE A 46 30.06 -18.22 -0.07
C ILE A 46 30.46 -18.86 1.25
N GLN A 47 31.38 -19.83 1.21
CA GLN A 47 31.84 -20.56 2.38
C GLN A 47 32.98 -19.83 3.10
N GLN A 48 33.95 -19.33 2.32
CA GLN A 48 35.06 -18.56 2.85
C GLN A 48 35.41 -17.42 1.91
N GLY A 49 35.99 -16.34 2.44
CA GLY A 49 36.33 -15.20 1.62
C GLY A 49 37.34 -14.26 2.24
N HIS A 50 38.20 -13.71 1.40
CA HIS A 50 39.11 -12.62 1.74
C HIS A 50 39.00 -11.51 0.71
N LEU A 51 38.66 -10.31 1.18
CA LEU A 51 38.56 -9.12 0.37
C LEU A 51 39.55 -8.07 0.86
N PHE A 52 40.29 -7.49 -0.09
CA PHE A 52 41.27 -6.44 0.16
C PHE A 52 41.13 -5.32 -0.86
N THR A 53 41.05 -4.07 -0.39
CA THR A 53 41.05 -2.89 -1.27
C THR A 53 42.36 -2.09 -1.11
N ASN A 54 43.15 -1.99 -2.18
CA ASN A 54 44.44 -1.28 -2.20
C ASN A 54 44.23 0.23 -2.14
N GLN A 55 44.77 0.91 -1.13
CA GLN A 55 44.60 2.36 -0.91
C GLN A 55 45.15 3.26 -2.04
N LYS A 56 44.57 4.47 -2.14
CA LYS A 56 45.21 5.62 -2.79
C LYS A 56 46.54 5.92 -2.09
N VAL A 57 47.65 5.80 -2.81
CA VAL A 57 48.94 6.32 -2.35
C VAL A 57 48.82 7.86 -2.26
N LYS A 58 48.79 8.42 -1.05
CA LYS A 58 49.10 9.85 -0.86
C LYS A 58 50.50 10.07 -1.45
N PRO A 59 50.72 11.04 -2.37
CA PRO A 59 52.06 11.29 -2.87
C PRO A 59 52.96 11.58 -1.68
N ALA A 60 54.03 10.80 -1.53
CA ALA A 60 55.07 11.12 -0.57
C ALA A 60 55.53 12.56 -0.84
N ALA A 61 55.66 13.36 0.22
CA ALA A 61 56.19 14.72 0.13
C ALA A 61 57.65 14.65 -0.32
N SER A 62 57.88 14.54 -1.63
CA SER A 62 59.21 14.66 -2.21
C SER A 62 59.50 16.13 -2.47
N SER A 63 60.49 16.62 -1.73
CA SER A 63 61.27 17.83 -1.94
C SER A 63 61.41 18.25 -3.40
N GLN A 64 61.09 19.54 -3.65
CA GLN A 64 61.60 20.43 -4.70
C GLN A 64 62.17 19.81 -5.99
N SER A 65 61.46 19.96 -7.12
CA SER A 65 62.04 20.39 -8.42
C SER A 65 61.05 20.23 -9.60
N ARG A 66 60.78 21.36 -10.28
CA ARG A 66 60.25 21.55 -11.66
C ARG A 66 58.90 20.92 -12.07
N ALA A 67 58.00 21.80 -12.49
CA ALA A 67 56.67 21.49 -13.04
C ALA A 67 56.72 20.73 -14.38
N PRO A 68 55.90 19.68 -14.56
CA PRO A 68 55.46 19.21 -15.87
C PRO A 68 54.03 19.70 -16.21
N LYS A 69 53.74 19.70 -17.53
CA LYS A 69 52.53 20.21 -18.20
C LYS A 69 51.23 19.46 -17.83
N PRO A 70 50.04 20.05 -18.06
CA PRO A 70 48.76 19.41 -17.78
C PRO A 70 48.40 18.44 -18.91
N SER A 71 48.67 17.15 -18.72
CA SER A 71 48.06 16.09 -19.51
C SER A 71 47.69 14.91 -18.61
N GLU A 72 46.46 14.45 -18.78
CA GLU A 72 45.84 13.25 -18.18
C GLU A 72 45.50 13.34 -16.69
N LYS A 73 44.24 13.72 -16.40
CA LYS A 73 43.56 13.33 -15.15
C LYS A 73 43.36 11.82 -15.16
N SER A 74 44.41 11.06 -14.88
CA SER A 74 44.25 9.69 -14.41
C SER A 74 43.48 9.75 -13.09
N LYS A 75 42.19 9.40 -13.09
CA LYS A 75 41.48 9.09 -11.84
C LYS A 75 42.26 7.96 -11.19
N SER A 76 42.92 8.23 -10.06
CA SER A 76 43.54 7.21 -9.22
C SER A 76 42.43 6.29 -8.72
N ALA A 77 42.17 5.21 -9.47
CA ALA A 77 41.18 4.20 -9.16
C ALA A 77 41.78 3.22 -8.14
N ARG A 78 41.10 3.08 -7.01
CA ARG A 78 41.38 2.06 -5.98
C ARG A 78 41.19 0.68 -6.64
N LYS A 79 41.94 -0.34 -6.23
CA LYS A 79 41.80 -1.71 -6.79
C LYS A 79 41.37 -2.66 -5.69
N PHE A 80 40.51 -3.62 -5.99
CA PHE A 80 40.19 -4.72 -5.09
C PHE A 80 40.83 -6.03 -5.54
N VAL A 81 41.09 -6.89 -4.57
CA VAL A 81 41.36 -8.31 -4.76
C VAL A 81 40.40 -9.07 -3.86
N ILE A 82 39.60 -9.95 -4.45
CA ILE A 82 38.64 -10.79 -3.74
C ILE A 82 39.00 -12.24 -4.05
N VAL A 83 39.14 -13.04 -3.00
CA VAL A 83 39.32 -14.49 -3.10
C VAL A 83 38.19 -15.12 -2.32
N LEU A 84 37.29 -15.85 -2.99
CA LEU A 84 36.16 -16.54 -2.38
C LEU A 84 36.28 -18.04 -2.61
N GLU A 85 35.87 -18.83 -1.63
CA GLU A 85 35.59 -20.25 -1.80
C GLU A 85 34.06 -20.40 -1.80
N VAL A 86 33.52 -20.83 -2.93
CA VAL A 86 32.08 -20.91 -3.14
C VAL A 86 31.64 -22.34 -3.42
N LYS A 87 30.43 -22.68 -3.00
CA LYS A 87 29.82 -24.00 -3.18
C LYS A 87 28.51 -23.84 -3.95
N ALA A 88 28.30 -24.67 -4.97
CA ALA A 88 27.05 -24.67 -5.71
C ALA A 88 25.92 -25.35 -4.92
N SER A 89 24.72 -24.77 -4.96
CA SER A 89 23.52 -25.33 -4.31
C SER A 89 22.97 -26.57 -5.04
N ASP A 90 23.25 -26.72 -6.34
CA ASP A 90 22.81 -27.81 -7.22
C ASP A 90 23.98 -28.49 -7.95
N ALA A 91 23.78 -29.73 -8.41
CA ALA A 91 24.87 -30.58 -8.92
C ALA A 91 25.51 -30.11 -10.25
N ALA A 92 26.85 -30.20 -10.29
CA ALA A 92 27.79 -29.97 -11.40
C ALA A 92 27.87 -28.53 -11.97
N VAL A 93 28.81 -27.75 -11.44
CA VAL A 93 29.26 -26.46 -11.99
C VAL A 93 29.80 -26.63 -13.42
N GLN A 94 29.01 -26.24 -14.41
CA GLN A 94 29.44 -26.15 -15.81
C GLN A 94 30.35 -24.94 -16.03
N PRO A 95 31.46 -25.05 -16.79
CA PRO A 95 32.34 -23.93 -17.09
C PRO A 95 31.66 -22.71 -17.73
N SER A 96 30.53 -22.91 -18.41
CA SER A 96 29.71 -21.85 -19.01
C SER A 96 29.11 -20.88 -17.98
N PHE A 97 28.87 -21.31 -16.73
CA PHE A 97 28.32 -20.45 -15.69
C PHE A 97 29.21 -19.24 -15.42
N TRP A 98 30.53 -19.44 -15.33
CA TRP A 98 31.49 -18.38 -15.05
C TRP A 98 31.62 -17.37 -16.20
N ILE A 99 31.32 -17.79 -17.43
CA ILE A 99 31.27 -16.89 -18.59
C ILE A 99 30.04 -15.99 -18.47
N SER A 100 28.86 -16.56 -18.22
CA SER A 100 27.62 -15.78 -18.05
C SER A 100 27.70 -14.86 -16.84
N TYR A 101 28.17 -15.36 -15.69
CA TYR A 101 28.39 -14.59 -14.47
C TYR A 101 29.32 -13.38 -14.73
N LYS A 102 30.44 -13.60 -15.41
CA LYS A 102 31.37 -12.51 -15.74
C LYS A 102 30.70 -11.45 -16.61
N ASN A 103 29.94 -11.86 -17.63
CA ASN A 103 29.25 -10.94 -18.54
C ASN A 103 28.21 -10.10 -17.80
N ASP A 104 27.36 -10.75 -17.01
CA ASP A 104 26.36 -10.08 -16.17
C ASP A 104 27.00 -9.11 -15.18
N LEU A 105 28.06 -9.53 -14.49
CA LEU A 105 28.78 -8.66 -13.56
C LEU A 105 29.38 -7.46 -14.27
N THR A 106 29.97 -7.65 -15.44
CA THR A 106 30.57 -6.56 -16.23
C THR A 106 29.50 -5.55 -16.65
N GLU A 107 28.30 -6.02 -17.04
CA GLU A 107 27.18 -5.14 -17.37
C GLU A 107 26.74 -4.29 -16.16
N LEU A 108 26.56 -4.92 -15.00
CA LEU A 108 26.17 -4.22 -13.76
C LEU A 108 27.22 -3.19 -13.33
N LEU A 109 28.50 -3.54 -13.39
CA LEU A 109 29.60 -2.63 -13.05
C LEU A 109 29.71 -1.45 -14.03
N HIS A 110 29.48 -1.67 -15.32
CA HIS A 110 29.43 -0.57 -16.29
C HIS A 110 28.27 0.41 -16.02
N LYS A 111 27.12 -0.08 -15.55
CA LYS A 111 26.03 0.80 -15.12
C LYS A 111 26.46 1.65 -13.92
N VAL A 112 27.13 1.08 -12.92
CA VAL A 112 27.69 1.83 -11.78
C VAL A 112 28.68 2.91 -12.25
N GLU A 113 29.62 2.56 -13.12
CA GLU A 113 30.62 3.49 -13.68
C GLU A 113 30.00 4.67 -14.45
N SER A 114 28.88 4.41 -15.13
CA SER A 114 28.13 5.42 -15.87
C SER A 114 27.27 6.33 -14.97
N GLY A 115 27.33 6.15 -13.65
CA GLY A 115 26.53 6.89 -12.66
C GLY A 115 25.11 6.34 -12.46
N LYS A 116 24.78 5.18 -13.06
CA LYS A 116 23.48 4.51 -12.97
C LYS A 116 23.45 3.44 -11.86
N ILE A 117 23.93 3.80 -10.67
CA ILE A 117 24.05 2.88 -9.52
C ILE A 117 22.69 2.26 -9.17
N GLN A 118 21.65 3.09 -9.10
CA GLN A 118 20.29 2.64 -8.76
C GLN A 118 19.70 1.67 -9.80
N GLU A 119 20.00 1.86 -11.09
CA GLU A 119 19.54 0.92 -12.13
C GLU A 119 20.21 -0.45 -11.96
N ALA A 120 21.52 -0.49 -11.69
CA ALA A 120 22.27 -1.73 -11.49
C ALA A 120 21.80 -2.50 -10.24
N VAL A 121 21.65 -1.78 -9.12
CA VAL A 121 21.19 -2.34 -7.84
C VAL A 121 19.74 -2.82 -7.93
N GLY A 122 18.88 -2.06 -8.63
CA GLY A 122 17.49 -2.43 -8.88
C GLY A 122 17.38 -3.69 -9.74
N GLU A 123 18.13 -3.77 -10.84
CA GLU A 123 18.16 -4.95 -11.71
C GLU A 123 18.63 -6.20 -10.97
N LEU A 124 19.71 -6.09 -10.17
CA LEU A 124 20.19 -7.20 -9.37
C LEU A 124 19.17 -7.62 -8.31
N ALA A 125 18.46 -6.67 -7.69
CA ALA A 125 17.38 -6.96 -6.74
C ALA A 125 16.33 -7.90 -7.33
N LYS A 126 15.91 -7.63 -8.58
CA LYS A 126 14.92 -8.46 -9.30
C LYS A 126 15.43 -9.88 -9.47
N ARG A 127 16.68 -10.01 -9.93
CA ARG A 127 17.33 -11.31 -10.13
C ARG A 127 17.45 -12.08 -8.80
N VAL A 128 17.85 -11.41 -7.72
CA VAL A 128 17.94 -11.99 -6.37
C VAL A 128 16.56 -12.44 -5.88
N ALA A 129 15.53 -11.62 -6.06
CA ALA A 129 14.17 -11.95 -5.65
C ALA A 129 13.58 -13.12 -6.42
N ALA A 130 13.86 -13.22 -7.73
CA ALA A 130 13.49 -14.38 -8.54
C ALA A 130 14.17 -15.66 -8.04
N ALA A 131 15.47 -15.61 -7.73
CA ALA A 131 16.19 -16.75 -7.15
C ALA A 131 15.68 -17.15 -5.75
N LEU A 132 15.15 -16.19 -4.98
CA LEU A 132 14.50 -16.45 -3.69
C LEU A 132 13.17 -17.19 -3.81
N HIS A 133 12.51 -17.15 -4.97
CA HIS A 133 11.20 -17.77 -5.18
C HIS A 133 11.22 -19.30 -4.99
N ASP A 134 12.32 -19.93 -5.40
CA ASP A 134 12.45 -21.40 -5.45
C ASP A 134 12.92 -22.02 -4.13
N LEU A 135 13.19 -21.20 -3.11
CA LEU A 135 13.73 -21.64 -1.84
C LEU A 135 12.65 -22.11 -0.85
N PRO A 136 12.93 -23.13 -0.01
CA PRO A 136 12.01 -23.57 1.04
C PRO A 136 11.63 -22.41 1.99
N GLN A 137 10.39 -22.41 2.47
CA GLN A 137 9.95 -21.38 3.43
C GLN A 137 10.82 -21.40 4.69
N ALA A 138 11.42 -20.25 5.01
CA ALA A 138 12.23 -20.06 6.21
C ALA A 138 11.41 -20.26 7.51
N SER A 139 12.09 -20.72 8.56
CA SER A 139 11.57 -20.83 9.93
C SER A 139 10.99 -19.49 10.42
N GLN A 140 10.09 -19.53 11.40
CA GLN A 140 9.61 -18.33 12.10
C GLN A 140 10.55 -17.86 13.22
N MET A 141 11.49 -18.71 13.64
CA MET A 141 12.44 -18.37 14.69
C MET A 141 13.54 -17.47 14.12
N LEU A 142 13.66 -16.27 14.66
CA LEU A 142 14.80 -15.41 14.37
C LEU A 142 16.05 -15.98 15.04
N TYR A 143 17.17 -15.94 14.32
CA TYR A 143 18.45 -16.36 14.84
C TYR A 143 19.14 -15.20 15.57
N PRO A 144 19.76 -15.44 16.73
CA PRO A 144 20.54 -14.42 17.40
C PRO A 144 21.70 -13.95 16.51
N VAL A 145 21.98 -12.65 16.55
CA VAL A 145 23.12 -12.03 15.87
C VAL A 145 24.00 -11.41 16.95
N GLU A 146 25.22 -11.91 17.07
CA GLU A 146 26.22 -11.32 17.95
C GLU A 146 27.05 -10.32 17.13
N ILE A 147 27.10 -9.06 17.59
CA ILE A 147 27.78 -7.97 16.89
C ILE A 147 28.76 -7.29 17.83
N GLU A 148 30.05 -7.39 17.51
CA GLU A 148 31.14 -6.71 18.22
C GLU A 148 31.70 -5.57 17.36
N LEU A 149 31.91 -4.42 17.97
CA LEU A 149 32.59 -3.28 17.36
C LEU A 149 33.82 -2.96 18.21
N ASP A 150 34.99 -3.05 17.60
CA ASP A 150 36.28 -2.89 18.25
C ASP A 150 37.07 -1.76 17.57
N ASN A 151 37.36 -0.71 18.34
CA ASN A 151 38.14 0.45 17.92
C ASN A 151 39.56 0.46 18.50
N ASP A 152 39.94 -0.54 19.27
CA ASP A 152 41.19 -0.58 20.02
C ASP A 152 42.25 -1.45 19.33
N THR A 153 41.85 -2.55 18.69
CA THR A 153 42.79 -3.53 18.11
C THR A 153 43.53 -3.02 16.87
N ASP A 154 42.84 -2.31 15.96
CA ASP A 154 43.46 -1.72 14.76
C ASP A 154 43.55 -0.21 14.92
N THR A 155 44.67 0.42 14.56
CA THR A 155 44.86 1.87 14.74
C THR A 155 44.10 2.72 13.72
N ARG A 156 43.64 2.13 12.61
CA ARG A 156 43.06 2.83 11.46
C ARG A 156 41.60 2.49 11.20
N TYR A 157 41.17 1.27 11.50
CA TYR A 157 39.83 0.79 11.19
C TYR A 157 39.01 0.51 12.44
N THR A 158 37.69 0.64 12.32
CA THR A 158 36.76 -0.01 13.25
C THR A 158 36.58 -1.45 12.79
N ILE A 159 36.82 -2.42 13.68
CA ILE A 159 36.61 -3.84 13.38
C ILE A 159 35.18 -4.21 13.79
N LEU A 160 34.41 -4.66 12.81
CA LEU A 160 33.04 -5.16 12.98
C LEU A 160 33.06 -6.68 12.86
N ARG A 161 32.71 -7.39 13.94
CA ARG A 161 32.56 -8.85 13.95
C ARG A 161 31.08 -9.20 14.03
N ILE A 162 30.61 -10.06 13.13
CA ILE A 162 29.22 -10.49 13.06
C ILE A 162 29.21 -12.02 13.13
N GLN A 163 28.55 -12.57 14.15
CA GLN A 163 28.30 -14.01 14.27
C GLN A 163 26.81 -14.28 14.23
N SER A 164 26.35 -15.13 13.32
CA SER A 164 24.93 -15.47 13.18
C SER A 164 24.73 -16.79 12.44
N GLU A 165 23.51 -17.33 12.42
CA GLU A 165 23.18 -18.39 11.46
C GLU A 165 23.16 -17.83 10.04
N ASP A 166 23.56 -18.62 9.06
CA ASP A 166 23.55 -18.20 7.67
C ASP A 166 22.12 -17.94 7.19
N THR A 167 21.95 -16.81 6.51
CA THR A 167 20.65 -16.43 5.95
C THR A 167 20.86 -15.87 4.56
N ILE A 168 20.00 -16.33 3.67
CA ILE A 168 20.10 -16.07 2.25
C ILE A 168 20.03 -14.57 1.97
N GLY A 169 20.97 -14.06 1.17
CA GLY A 169 21.03 -12.65 0.78
C GLY A 169 21.52 -11.69 1.88
N PHE A 170 21.86 -12.16 3.09
CA PHE A 170 22.30 -11.29 4.17
C PHE A 170 23.57 -10.51 3.82
N LEU A 171 24.60 -11.19 3.32
CA LEU A 171 25.85 -10.54 2.97
C LEU A 171 25.67 -9.50 1.85
N TYR A 172 24.82 -9.81 0.88
CA TYR A 172 24.43 -8.89 -0.19
C TYR A 172 23.77 -7.62 0.36
N GLU A 173 22.73 -7.77 1.18
CA GLU A 173 22.00 -6.61 1.73
C GLU A 173 22.83 -5.85 2.78
N LEU A 174 23.66 -6.55 3.56
CA LEU A 174 24.57 -5.92 4.52
C LEU A 174 25.59 -5.03 3.80
N THR A 175 26.30 -5.55 2.81
CA THR A 175 27.30 -4.78 2.06
C THR A 175 26.67 -3.61 1.31
N ASN A 176 25.45 -3.78 0.81
CA ASN A 176 24.67 -2.70 0.21
C ASN A 176 24.30 -1.61 1.23
N ALA A 177 23.76 -1.97 2.39
CA ALA A 177 23.34 -1.02 3.41
C ALA A 177 24.51 -0.23 4.01
N LEU A 178 25.66 -0.89 4.23
CA LEU A 178 26.89 -0.22 4.67
C LEU A 178 27.33 0.83 3.64
N SER A 179 27.36 0.44 2.37
CA SER A 179 27.69 1.32 1.24
C SER A 179 26.76 2.54 1.16
N MET A 180 25.43 2.33 1.29
CA MET A 180 24.44 3.42 1.30
C MET A 180 24.56 4.34 2.51
N SER A 181 25.04 3.83 3.64
CA SER A 181 25.27 4.60 4.87
C SER A 181 26.60 5.36 4.87
N GLY A 182 27.34 5.34 3.76
CA GLY A 182 28.66 5.98 3.65
C GLY A 182 29.75 5.24 4.42
N ILE A 183 29.56 3.96 4.74
CA ILE A 183 30.56 3.14 5.42
C ILE A 183 31.38 2.38 4.37
N ASP A 184 32.69 2.61 4.36
CA ASP A 184 33.63 1.97 3.43
C ASP A 184 34.22 0.69 4.03
N ILE A 185 34.23 -0.39 3.26
CA ILE A 185 34.79 -1.69 3.66
C ILE A 185 36.21 -1.80 3.10
N ALA A 186 37.21 -1.61 3.97
CA ALA A 186 38.62 -1.68 3.58
C ALA A 186 39.11 -3.13 3.44
N ARG A 187 38.61 -4.01 4.30
CA ARG A 187 38.92 -5.44 4.33
C ARG A 187 37.73 -6.21 4.85
N MET A 188 37.50 -7.39 4.30
CA MET A 188 36.51 -8.33 4.81
C MET A 188 37.08 -9.74 4.84
N VAL A 189 36.76 -10.47 5.91
CA VAL A 189 37.01 -11.89 6.06
C VAL A 189 35.66 -12.57 6.29
N ILE A 190 35.35 -13.55 5.45
CA ILE A 190 34.13 -14.37 5.51
C ILE A 190 34.54 -15.76 5.91
N ASP A 191 33.84 -16.32 6.89
CA ASP A 191 34.05 -17.68 7.37
C ASP A 191 32.71 -18.31 7.79
N SER A 192 32.28 -19.32 7.04
CA SER A 192 31.03 -20.03 7.26
C SER A 192 31.33 -21.49 7.63
N GLU A 193 31.02 -21.88 8.87
CA GLU A 193 31.13 -23.24 9.36
C GLU A 193 29.73 -23.85 9.57
N GLY A 194 29.35 -24.78 8.68
CA GLY A 194 28.02 -25.39 8.70
C GLY A 194 26.93 -24.35 8.40
N ASN A 195 26.02 -24.12 9.34
CA ASN A 195 24.99 -23.07 9.24
C ASN A 195 25.37 -21.79 9.99
N LYS A 196 26.61 -21.63 10.48
CA LYS A 196 27.04 -20.43 11.20
C LYS A 196 28.01 -19.63 10.37
N VAL A 197 27.81 -18.32 10.34
CA VAL A 197 28.67 -17.35 9.67
C VAL A 197 29.37 -16.52 10.75
N SER A 198 30.67 -16.29 10.57
CA SER A 198 31.53 -15.43 11.38
C SER A 198 32.28 -14.44 10.48
N ASP A 199 31.66 -13.31 10.18
CA ASP A 199 32.23 -12.29 9.31
C ASP A 199 33.01 -11.25 10.11
N VAL A 200 34.16 -10.82 9.58
CA VAL A 200 34.98 -9.74 10.14
C VAL A 200 35.21 -8.67 9.07
N LEU A 201 34.64 -7.48 9.29
CA LEU A 201 34.75 -6.33 8.41
C LEU A 201 35.63 -5.26 9.07
N TYR A 202 36.52 -4.65 8.29
CA TYR A 202 37.31 -3.50 8.68
C TYR A 202 36.74 -2.28 7.97
N VAL A 203 36.13 -1.38 8.73
CA VAL A 203 35.32 -0.30 8.17
C VAL A 203 35.78 1.09 8.60
N THR A 204 35.47 2.08 7.77
CA THR A 204 35.61 3.52 8.06
C THR A 204 34.35 4.28 7.68
N ASP A 205 34.19 5.50 8.18
CA ASP A 205 33.18 6.44 7.69
C ASP A 205 33.54 7.01 6.30
N ASP A 206 32.70 7.93 5.80
CA ASP A 206 32.83 8.59 4.50
C ASP A 206 34.08 9.48 4.38
N LYS A 207 34.69 9.83 5.53
CA LYS A 207 35.93 10.60 5.64
C LYS A 207 37.16 9.70 5.77
N GLY A 208 36.97 8.38 5.89
CA GLY A 208 38.06 7.42 6.11
C GLY A 208 38.52 7.33 7.56
N GLU A 209 37.71 7.79 8.51
CA GLU A 209 37.98 7.76 9.95
C GLU A 209 37.23 6.60 10.63
N LYS A 210 37.61 6.30 11.88
CA LYS A 210 36.93 5.28 12.70
C LYS A 210 35.53 5.70 13.11
N ILE A 211 34.61 4.75 13.15
CA ILE A 211 33.25 4.90 13.68
C ILE A 211 33.33 4.89 15.22
N SER A 212 33.70 6.04 15.79
CA SER A 212 33.98 6.20 17.23
C SER A 212 32.79 6.73 18.02
N ALA A 213 31.83 7.40 17.38
CA ALA A 213 30.65 7.92 18.07
C ALA A 213 29.71 6.80 18.51
N GLU A 214 29.37 6.76 19.79
CA GLU A 214 28.55 5.70 20.38
C GLU A 214 27.18 5.54 19.71
N ALA A 215 26.51 6.66 19.40
CA ALA A 215 25.24 6.66 18.68
C ALA A 215 25.34 6.03 17.28
N GLN A 216 26.45 6.26 16.56
CA GLN A 216 26.69 5.66 15.25
C GLN A 216 26.96 4.15 15.38
N GLN A 217 27.69 3.72 16.41
CA GLN A 217 27.93 2.30 16.67
C GLN A 217 26.65 1.55 17.04
N GLN A 218 25.80 2.15 17.88
CA GLN A 218 24.49 1.58 18.23
C GLN A 218 23.60 1.45 17.00
N GLY A 219 23.50 2.51 16.20
CA GLY A 219 22.72 2.49 14.99
C GLY A 219 23.23 1.50 13.93
N LEU A 220 24.55 1.33 13.81
CA LEU A 220 25.16 0.30 12.96
C LEU A 220 24.79 -1.12 13.41
N ARG A 221 24.87 -1.42 14.71
CA ARG A 221 24.44 -2.72 15.25
C ARG A 221 22.98 -3.00 14.91
N ALA A 222 22.12 -2.03 15.16
CA ALA A 222 20.69 -2.21 14.99
C ALA A 222 20.28 -2.33 13.52
N ALA A 223 20.95 -1.61 12.60
CA ALA A 223 20.80 -1.79 11.16
C ALA A 223 21.14 -3.22 10.71
N ILE A 224 22.26 -3.79 11.21
CA ILE A 224 22.69 -5.16 10.87
C ILE A 224 21.66 -6.18 11.35
N VAL A 225 21.14 -6.02 12.58
CA VAL A 225 20.07 -6.87 13.12
C VAL A 225 18.81 -6.76 12.25
N LEU A 226 18.41 -5.53 11.85
CA LEU A 226 17.26 -5.27 10.99
C LEU A 226 17.39 -6.01 9.65
N ILE A 227 18.53 -5.86 8.98
CA ILE A 227 18.83 -6.47 7.68
C ILE A 227 18.83 -8.00 7.79
N LYS A 228 19.43 -8.55 8.86
CA LYS A 228 19.47 -9.99 9.09
C LYS A 228 18.07 -10.57 9.22
N HIS A 229 17.26 -9.98 10.09
CA HIS A 229 15.91 -10.47 10.33
C HIS A 229 15.01 -10.26 9.11
N PHE A 230 15.15 -9.15 8.39
CA PHE A 230 14.37 -8.88 7.19
C PHE A 230 14.68 -9.90 6.08
N THR A 231 15.96 -10.11 5.77
CA THR A 231 16.39 -11.09 4.74
C THR A 231 15.97 -12.52 5.09
N HIS A 232 16.00 -12.90 6.37
CA HIS A 232 15.48 -14.18 6.84
C HIS A 232 13.98 -14.37 6.57
N LEU A 233 13.18 -13.31 6.70
CA LEU A 233 11.72 -13.36 6.53
C LEU A 233 11.26 -13.10 5.10
N LEU A 234 12.16 -12.62 4.23
CA LEU A 234 11.88 -12.25 2.84
C LEU A 234 11.21 -13.35 2.00
N PRO A 235 11.58 -14.65 2.11
CA PRO A 235 10.91 -15.73 1.37
C PRO A 235 9.42 -15.93 1.73
N ARG A 236 8.96 -15.36 2.86
CA ARG A 236 7.55 -15.42 3.28
C ARG A 236 6.70 -14.30 2.69
N SER A 237 7.34 -13.33 2.03
CA SER A 237 6.66 -12.25 1.33
C SER A 237 5.87 -12.80 0.13
N PRO A 238 4.63 -12.34 -0.13
CA PRO A 238 3.94 -12.63 -1.38
C PRO A 238 4.70 -12.14 -2.62
N ASN A 239 5.39 -11.00 -2.50
CA ASN A 239 6.28 -10.44 -3.50
C ASN A 239 7.66 -10.10 -2.85
N PRO A 240 8.62 -11.03 -2.86
CA PRO A 240 9.96 -10.80 -2.31
C PRO A 240 10.73 -9.68 -3.02
N GLU A 241 10.50 -9.47 -4.32
CA GLU A 241 11.16 -8.39 -5.08
C GLU A 241 10.76 -7.03 -4.54
N ALA A 242 9.46 -6.77 -4.49
CA ALA A 242 8.92 -5.53 -3.96
C ALA A 242 9.36 -5.31 -2.51
N ALA A 243 9.29 -6.34 -1.66
CA ALA A 243 9.69 -6.21 -0.26
C ALA A 243 11.15 -5.78 -0.13
N LEU A 244 12.05 -6.38 -0.92
CA LEU A 244 13.48 -6.07 -0.88
C LEU A 244 13.76 -4.64 -1.35
N LEU A 245 13.16 -4.23 -2.46
CA LEU A 245 13.29 -2.87 -2.98
C LEU A 245 12.76 -1.83 -1.98
N HIS A 246 11.55 -2.04 -1.47
CA HIS A 246 10.91 -1.17 -0.49
C HIS A 246 11.69 -1.09 0.83
N PHE A 247 12.26 -2.20 1.30
CA PHE A 247 13.07 -2.21 2.49
C PHE A 247 14.35 -1.38 2.34
N ARG A 248 15.00 -1.41 1.17
CA ARG A 248 16.16 -0.57 0.89
C ARG A 248 15.81 0.91 0.88
N GLU A 249 14.74 1.26 0.18
CA GLU A 249 14.27 2.65 0.17
C GLU A 249 13.89 3.10 1.59
N PHE A 250 13.27 2.23 2.39
CA PHE A 250 12.94 2.51 3.79
C PHE A 250 14.19 2.81 4.63
N LEU A 251 15.22 1.95 4.52
CA LEU A 251 16.51 2.15 5.19
C LEU A 251 17.17 3.47 4.76
N GLU A 252 17.13 3.81 3.48
CA GLU A 252 17.69 5.06 2.97
C GLU A 252 17.01 6.29 3.58
N HIS A 253 15.68 6.27 3.73
CA HIS A 253 14.94 7.37 4.36
C HIS A 253 15.19 7.43 5.86
N LEU A 254 15.24 6.27 6.52
CA LEU A 254 15.49 6.16 7.95
C LEU A 254 16.85 6.74 8.33
N PHE A 255 17.93 6.35 7.63
CA PHE A 255 19.28 6.85 7.91
C PHE A 255 19.48 8.35 7.63
N LYS A 256 18.57 8.99 6.88
CA LYS A 256 18.60 10.43 6.64
C LYS A 256 17.98 11.25 7.78
N GLN A 257 17.24 10.62 8.70
CA GLN A 257 16.55 11.34 9.79
C GLN A 257 17.51 11.74 10.92
N PRO A 258 17.30 12.87 11.62
CA PRO A 258 18.17 13.28 12.72
C PRO A 258 18.10 12.34 13.94
N ASN A 259 16.95 11.69 14.15
CA ASN A 259 16.59 10.86 15.30
C ASN A 259 16.54 9.34 14.97
N TRP A 260 17.13 8.93 13.86
CA TRP A 260 17.05 7.56 13.33
C TRP A 260 17.48 6.47 14.34
N VAL A 261 18.40 6.78 15.25
CA VAL A 261 18.89 5.84 16.28
C VAL A 261 17.79 5.46 17.27
N GLU A 262 16.95 6.41 17.68
CA GLU A 262 15.81 6.16 18.58
C GLU A 262 14.71 5.37 17.86
N GLU A 263 14.43 5.71 16.60
CA GLU A 263 13.45 5.03 15.75
C GLU A 263 13.84 3.57 15.50
N ILE A 264 15.11 3.30 15.18
CA ILE A 264 15.61 1.93 14.98
C ILE A 264 15.55 1.10 16.25
N SER A 265 15.85 1.68 17.42
CA SER A 265 15.77 0.95 18.70
C SER A 265 14.35 0.43 18.97
N SER A 266 13.32 1.14 18.48
CA SER A 266 11.93 0.70 18.59
C SER A 266 11.57 -0.49 17.68
N LEU A 267 12.36 -0.72 16.61
CA LEU A 267 12.16 -1.72 15.57
C LEU A 267 12.80 -3.08 15.87
N GLU A 268 13.75 -3.18 16.81
CA GLU A 268 14.51 -4.42 17.06
C GLU A 268 13.65 -5.62 17.51
N ARG A 269 12.41 -5.37 17.92
CA ARG A 269 11.47 -6.44 18.31
C ARG A 269 11.09 -7.32 17.13
N THR A 270 11.24 -8.63 17.31
CA THR A 270 10.88 -9.68 16.33
C THR A 270 9.51 -9.50 15.69
N SER A 271 8.49 -9.16 16.47
CA SER A 271 7.11 -8.97 15.98
C SER A 271 7.00 -7.78 15.02
N VAL A 272 7.79 -6.73 15.23
CA VAL A 272 7.83 -5.53 14.40
C VAL A 272 8.49 -5.82 13.05
N LEU A 273 9.61 -6.54 13.06
CA LEU A 273 10.33 -6.93 11.84
C LEU A 273 9.52 -7.90 10.98
N SER A 274 8.82 -8.83 11.62
CA SER A 274 7.89 -9.71 10.91
C SER A 274 6.72 -8.96 10.30
N ALA A 275 6.18 -7.97 11.00
CA ALA A 275 5.14 -7.10 10.46
C ALA A 275 5.65 -6.27 9.28
N LEU A 276 6.84 -5.67 9.39
CA LEU A 276 7.47 -4.89 8.32
C LEU A 276 7.76 -5.75 7.08
N ALA A 277 8.32 -6.95 7.24
CA ALA A 277 8.60 -7.85 6.12
C ALA A 277 7.33 -8.23 5.36
N ARG A 278 6.24 -8.53 6.08
CA ARG A 278 4.94 -8.78 5.46
C ARG A 278 4.42 -7.51 4.79
N LEU A 279 4.43 -6.37 5.47
CA LEU A 279 3.89 -5.11 4.95
C LEU A 279 4.57 -4.66 3.65
N LEU A 280 5.90 -4.59 3.66
CA LEU A 280 6.73 -4.14 2.53
C LEU A 280 6.59 -5.06 1.32
N GLY A 281 6.37 -6.34 1.57
CA GLY A 281 6.24 -7.37 0.54
C GLY A 281 4.83 -7.66 0.05
N VAL A 282 3.83 -7.09 0.70
CA VAL A 282 2.41 -7.33 0.41
C VAL A 282 1.83 -6.25 -0.50
N SER A 283 2.42 -5.05 -0.58
CA SER A 283 1.77 -3.95 -1.30
C SER A 283 2.69 -2.82 -1.75
N ASP A 284 2.84 -2.69 -3.08
CA ASP A 284 3.38 -1.49 -3.74
C ASP A 284 2.50 -0.26 -3.43
N PHE A 285 1.18 -0.48 -3.34
CA PHE A 285 0.23 0.55 -2.92
C PHE A 285 0.54 1.11 -1.53
N LEU A 286 0.69 0.26 -0.51
CA LEU A 286 1.03 0.77 0.83
C LEU A 286 2.44 1.32 0.90
N TRP A 287 3.37 0.79 0.10
CA TRP A 287 4.69 1.36 -0.02
C TRP A 287 4.64 2.80 -0.52
N GLU A 288 4.07 3.03 -1.71
CA GLU A 288 4.04 4.35 -2.34
C GLU A 288 3.17 5.34 -1.54
N ASP A 289 2.02 4.91 -1.04
CA ASP A 289 1.03 5.82 -0.46
C ASP A 289 1.20 6.07 1.05
N PHE A 290 1.70 5.09 1.80
CA PHE A 290 1.83 5.17 3.25
C PHE A 290 3.29 5.18 3.72
N LEU A 291 4.15 4.30 3.23
CA LEU A 291 5.47 4.09 3.83
C LEU A 291 6.52 5.07 3.29
N ARG A 292 6.53 5.29 1.97
CA ARG A 292 7.41 6.24 1.30
C ARG A 292 7.08 7.69 1.68
N LEU A 293 5.79 8.03 1.71
CA LEU A 293 5.31 9.40 1.96
C LEU A 293 5.05 9.72 3.45
N GLN A 294 5.00 8.70 4.34
CA GLN A 294 4.62 8.88 5.74
C GLN A 294 5.41 8.00 6.72
N HIS A 295 6.73 7.91 6.56
CA HIS A 295 7.61 7.24 7.53
C HIS A 295 7.32 7.70 8.99
N SER A 296 6.99 8.97 9.20
CA SER A 296 6.62 9.51 10.53
C SER A 296 5.34 8.92 11.13
N ASN A 297 4.39 8.47 10.30
CA ASN A 297 3.18 7.78 10.76
C ASN A 297 3.38 6.27 10.88
N LEU A 298 4.39 5.72 10.20
CA LEU A 298 4.75 4.32 10.32
C LEU A 298 5.22 3.98 11.73
N PHE A 299 6.21 4.71 12.23
CA PHE A 299 6.88 4.41 13.51
C PHE A 299 5.91 4.28 14.70
N PRO A 300 4.95 5.20 14.93
CA PRO A 300 3.99 5.03 16.02
C PRO A 300 3.17 3.73 15.93
N VAL A 301 2.83 3.29 14.70
CA VAL A 301 2.00 2.11 14.47
C VAL A 301 2.84 0.81 14.56
N VAL A 302 4.02 0.77 13.94
CA VAL A 302 4.90 -0.40 13.99
C VAL A 302 5.62 -0.53 15.33
N ALA A 303 5.80 0.57 16.08
CA ALA A 303 6.33 0.49 17.44
C ALA A 303 5.32 -0.16 18.41
N ASN A 304 4.08 -0.43 18.00
CA ASN A 304 3.14 -1.13 18.87
C ASN A 304 2.30 -2.18 18.11
N VAL A 305 2.98 -3.07 17.38
CA VAL A 305 2.32 -4.17 16.64
C VAL A 305 1.43 -5.04 17.54
N GLU A 306 1.75 -5.17 18.83
CA GLU A 306 0.90 -5.93 19.77
C GLU A 306 -0.48 -5.29 19.97
N GLU A 307 -0.58 -3.95 19.95
CA GLU A 307 -1.85 -3.24 20.02
C GLU A 307 -2.70 -3.44 18.76
N LEU A 308 -2.09 -3.77 17.62
CA LEU A 308 -2.81 -4.09 16.38
C LEU A 308 -3.69 -5.34 16.53
N LYS A 309 -3.53 -6.16 17.58
CA LYS A 309 -4.49 -7.25 17.83
C LYS A 309 -5.89 -6.72 18.12
N ASN A 310 -6.00 -5.56 18.76
CA ASN A 310 -7.28 -5.02 19.24
C ASN A 310 -7.83 -3.92 18.32
N ARG A 311 -9.12 -4.01 17.98
CA ARG A 311 -9.80 -2.98 17.20
C ARG A 311 -9.95 -1.74 18.07
N ILE A 312 -9.73 -0.57 17.49
CA ILE A 312 -10.14 0.69 18.10
C ILE A 312 -11.60 0.93 17.74
N THR A 313 -12.43 1.13 18.75
CA THR A 313 -13.86 1.38 18.57
C THR A 313 -14.11 2.78 18.00
N PHE A 314 -15.27 2.98 17.38
CA PHE A 314 -15.71 4.29 16.89
C PHE A 314 -15.63 5.39 17.97
N SER A 315 -16.03 5.08 19.21
CA SER A 315 -15.99 6.03 20.33
C SER A 315 -14.55 6.38 20.74
N GLU A 316 -13.63 5.42 20.70
CA GLU A 316 -12.21 5.66 20.99
C GLU A 316 -11.56 6.50 19.89
N LEU A 317 -11.85 6.21 18.61
CA LEU A 317 -11.39 7.03 17.47
C LEU A 317 -11.86 8.49 17.61
N LYS A 318 -13.14 8.70 17.95
CA LYS A 318 -13.70 10.03 18.17
C LYS A 318 -13.00 10.75 19.33
N ALA A 319 -12.76 10.05 20.44
CA ALA A 319 -12.09 10.62 21.60
C ALA A 319 -10.61 10.94 21.32
N GLU A 320 -9.92 10.10 20.54
CA GLU A 320 -8.54 10.31 20.09
C GLU A 320 -8.45 11.59 19.24
N LEU A 321 -9.26 11.71 18.18
CA LEU A 321 -9.28 12.90 17.32
C LEU A 321 -9.64 14.17 18.11
N ALA A 322 -10.64 14.10 18.98
CA ALA A 322 -11.05 15.27 19.79
C ALA A 322 -9.93 15.77 20.70
N ARG A 323 -9.14 14.88 21.31
CA ARG A 323 -7.96 15.27 22.11
C ARG A 323 -6.91 15.96 21.25
N GLU A 324 -6.59 15.39 20.09
CA GLU A 324 -5.59 15.97 19.19
C GLU A 324 -6.00 17.35 18.68
N LEU A 325 -7.27 17.53 18.30
CA LEU A 325 -7.78 18.83 17.83
C LEU A 325 -7.86 19.86 18.96
N ALA A 326 -8.05 19.46 20.21
CA ALA A 326 -8.05 20.36 21.37
C ALA A 326 -6.67 20.94 21.69
N GLU A 327 -5.59 20.26 21.27
CA GLU A 327 -4.21 20.75 21.40
C GLU A 327 -3.80 21.69 20.26
N ALA A 328 -4.65 21.86 19.24
CA ALA A 328 -4.33 22.69 18.10
C ALA A 328 -4.30 24.17 18.49
N THR A 329 -3.31 24.89 17.97
CA THR A 329 -3.06 26.30 18.25
C THR A 329 -3.57 27.26 17.18
N SER A 330 -3.90 26.75 15.99
CA SER A 330 -4.48 27.51 14.88
C SER A 330 -5.39 26.65 13.99
N PRO A 331 -6.20 27.26 13.11
CA PRO A 331 -6.97 26.55 12.08
C PRO A 331 -6.12 25.65 11.17
N GLU A 332 -4.92 26.09 10.82
CA GLU A 332 -3.98 25.31 10.01
C GLU A 332 -3.45 24.10 10.79
N ASP A 333 -3.14 24.26 12.07
CA ASP A 333 -2.72 23.19 12.97
C ASP A 333 -3.86 22.16 13.17
N GLN A 334 -5.11 22.59 13.30
CA GLN A 334 -6.28 21.69 13.31
C GLN A 334 -6.35 20.85 12.03
N GLN A 335 -6.14 21.47 10.87
CA GLN A 335 -6.15 20.77 9.59
C GLN A 335 -5.01 19.76 9.50
N GLU A 336 -3.80 20.12 9.93
CA GLU A 336 -2.64 19.22 9.93
C GLU A 336 -2.86 18.02 10.84
N ARG A 337 -3.35 18.24 12.07
CA ARG A 337 -3.66 17.19 13.04
C ARG A 337 -4.76 16.26 12.57
N LEU A 338 -5.85 16.79 12.00
CA LEU A 338 -6.92 15.98 11.40
C LEU A 338 -6.36 15.02 10.33
N ASN A 339 -5.51 15.52 9.44
CA ASN A 339 -4.94 14.71 8.37
C ASN A 339 -3.91 13.71 8.90
N ALA A 340 -3.11 14.08 9.90
CA ALA A 340 -2.18 13.16 10.56
C ALA A 340 -2.93 12.03 11.28
N PHE A 341 -4.02 12.34 11.98
CA PHE A 341 -4.91 11.35 12.60
C PHE A 341 -5.51 10.41 11.55
N LYS A 342 -6.12 10.96 10.48
CA LYS A 342 -6.72 10.20 9.37
C LYS A 342 -5.71 9.20 8.81
N ASP A 343 -4.52 9.69 8.48
CA ASP A 343 -3.43 8.91 7.91
C ASP A 343 -2.97 7.77 8.83
N ARG A 344 -2.75 8.05 10.13
CA ARG A 344 -2.38 7.02 11.13
C ARG A 344 -3.48 5.98 11.34
N ALA A 345 -4.74 6.42 11.44
CA ALA A 345 -5.88 5.54 11.68
C ALA A 345 -6.16 4.61 10.49
N MET A 346 -6.02 5.12 9.26
CA MET A 346 -6.07 4.30 8.05
C MET A 346 -4.94 3.27 8.01
N LEU A 347 -3.69 3.71 8.23
CA LEU A 347 -2.53 2.82 8.24
C LEU A 347 -2.68 1.69 9.27
N ARG A 348 -3.13 2.02 10.48
CA ARG A 348 -3.41 1.04 11.53
C ARG A 348 -4.43 0.00 11.07
N THR A 349 -5.51 0.43 10.44
CA THR A 349 -6.58 -0.45 9.94
C THR A 349 -6.08 -1.36 8.82
N ASP A 350 -5.30 -0.81 7.88
CA ASP A 350 -4.69 -1.54 6.78
C ASP A 350 -3.69 -2.60 7.29
N MET A 351 -2.85 -2.23 8.26
CA MET A 351 -1.91 -3.16 8.90
C MET A 351 -2.64 -4.30 9.64
N ARG A 352 -3.72 -3.99 10.37
CA ARG A 352 -4.56 -5.01 11.02
C ARG A 352 -5.07 -6.04 10.01
N HIS A 353 -5.57 -5.57 8.87
CA HIS A 353 -6.05 -6.44 7.80
C HIS A 353 -4.92 -7.31 7.21
N ILE A 354 -3.77 -6.71 6.90
CA ILE A 354 -2.65 -7.39 6.24
C ILE A 354 -1.98 -8.43 7.13
N LEU A 355 -1.80 -8.10 8.41
CA LEU A 355 -1.18 -9.01 9.36
C LEU A 355 -2.10 -10.17 9.76
N GLY A 356 -3.37 -10.12 9.37
CA GLY A 356 -4.36 -11.17 9.62
C GLY A 356 -5.04 -11.05 10.98
N HIS A 357 -5.05 -9.87 11.59
CA HIS A 357 -5.81 -9.60 12.82
C HIS A 357 -7.32 -9.46 12.58
N ILE A 358 -7.72 -9.30 11.32
CA ILE A 358 -9.11 -9.27 10.87
C ILE A 358 -9.42 -10.59 10.15
N SER A 359 -10.31 -11.40 10.72
CA SER A 359 -10.62 -12.75 10.22
C SER A 359 -11.95 -12.83 9.49
N GLU A 360 -12.94 -12.04 9.90
CA GLU A 360 -14.26 -12.04 9.29
C GLU A 360 -14.34 -11.03 8.14
N PHE A 361 -15.00 -11.44 7.05
CA PHE A 361 -15.28 -10.53 5.94
C PHE A 361 -16.25 -9.44 6.40
N GLY A 362 -15.95 -8.18 6.07
CA GLY A 362 -16.74 -7.01 6.47
C GLY A 362 -16.09 -6.19 7.58
N GLN A 363 -15.41 -6.83 8.55
CA GLN A 363 -14.79 -6.13 9.68
C GLN A 363 -13.75 -5.07 9.24
N PHE A 364 -12.99 -5.34 8.18
CA PHE A 364 -12.06 -4.36 7.60
C PHE A 364 -12.79 -3.15 7.00
N SER A 365 -13.91 -3.41 6.31
CA SER A 365 -14.76 -2.34 5.79
C SER A 365 -15.39 -1.52 6.91
N ASP A 366 -15.80 -2.16 8.00
CA ASP A 366 -16.34 -1.48 9.17
C ASP A 366 -15.32 -0.55 9.82
N GLU A 367 -14.10 -1.03 10.07
CA GLU A 367 -13.03 -0.22 10.68
C GLU A 367 -12.65 0.97 9.78
N LEU A 368 -12.50 0.76 8.47
CA LEU A 368 -12.23 1.86 7.54
C LEU A 368 -13.38 2.87 7.49
N THR A 369 -14.62 2.40 7.57
CA THR A 369 -15.79 3.27 7.55
C THR A 369 -15.88 4.09 8.84
N ASP A 370 -15.60 3.50 10.00
CA ASP A 370 -15.54 4.23 11.26
C ASP A 370 -14.50 5.35 11.23
N VAL A 371 -13.31 5.09 10.66
CA VAL A 371 -12.28 6.11 10.44
C VAL A 371 -12.82 7.22 9.53
N ALA A 372 -13.48 6.86 8.42
CA ALA A 372 -14.04 7.82 7.49
C ALA A 372 -15.09 8.72 8.15
N GLU A 373 -16.01 8.16 8.93
CA GLU A 373 -17.05 8.91 9.63
C GLU A 373 -16.48 9.87 10.68
N VAL A 374 -15.50 9.43 11.48
CA VAL A 374 -14.85 10.30 12.48
C VAL A 374 -14.11 11.47 11.82
N VAL A 375 -13.39 11.21 10.73
CA VAL A 375 -12.65 12.26 10.01
C VAL A 375 -13.61 13.23 9.30
N VAL A 376 -14.69 12.74 8.69
CA VAL A 376 -15.71 13.58 8.05
C VAL A 376 -16.38 14.48 9.10
N GLN A 377 -16.73 13.94 10.27
CA GLN A 377 -17.31 14.73 11.36
C GLN A 377 -16.33 15.81 11.84
N GLY A 378 -15.07 15.47 12.11
CA GLY A 378 -14.07 16.45 12.56
C GLY A 378 -13.80 17.53 11.50
N ALA A 379 -13.73 17.17 10.22
CA ALA A 379 -13.59 18.12 9.12
C ALA A 379 -14.79 19.08 9.03
N TYR A 380 -16.01 18.58 9.22
CA TYR A 380 -17.22 19.39 9.26
C TYR A 380 -17.16 20.39 10.41
N GLU A 381 -16.89 19.94 11.64
CA GLU A 381 -16.82 20.79 12.84
C GLU A 381 -15.79 21.92 12.68
N ILE A 382 -14.59 21.62 12.17
CA ILE A 382 -13.55 22.61 11.88
C ILE A 382 -14.04 23.67 10.88
N CYS A 383 -14.69 23.24 9.80
CA CYS A 383 -15.14 24.15 8.74
C CYS A 383 -16.32 25.01 9.19
N ASP A 384 -17.28 24.41 9.87
CA ASP A 384 -18.49 25.05 10.37
C ASP A 384 -18.15 26.11 11.41
N GLN A 385 -17.30 25.77 12.40
CA GLN A 385 -16.82 26.74 13.41
C GLN A 385 -16.20 27.98 12.76
N GLN A 386 -15.27 27.81 11.82
CA GLN A 386 -14.60 28.92 11.15
C GLN A 386 -15.54 29.78 10.31
N LEU A 387 -16.57 29.17 9.70
CA LEU A 387 -17.57 29.93 8.95
C LEU A 387 -18.54 30.66 9.89
N GLN A 388 -18.94 30.06 11.01
CA GLN A 388 -19.77 30.71 12.01
C GLN A 388 -19.09 31.94 12.63
N GLU A 389 -17.77 31.90 12.87
CA GLU A 389 -17.02 33.06 13.36
C GLU A 389 -17.15 34.30 12.46
N ARG A 390 -17.30 34.10 11.15
CA ARG A 390 -17.41 35.19 10.17
C ARG A 390 -18.85 35.53 9.82
N TYR A 391 -19.66 34.53 9.51
CA TYR A 391 -20.98 34.67 8.92
C TYR A 391 -22.11 34.48 9.93
N GLY A 392 -21.81 34.02 11.16
CA GLY A 392 -22.79 33.63 12.16
C GLY A 392 -23.45 32.29 11.85
N ILE A 393 -24.46 31.95 12.63
CA ILE A 393 -25.23 30.71 12.52
C ILE A 393 -26.23 30.84 11.36
N PRO A 394 -26.29 29.87 10.42
CA PRO A 394 -27.36 29.78 9.42
C PRO A 394 -28.72 29.59 10.07
N GLN A 395 -29.72 30.38 9.69
CA GLN A 395 -31.10 30.25 10.16
C GLN A 395 -32.06 30.02 8.99
N LEU A 396 -33.16 29.35 9.26
CA LEU A 396 -34.32 29.30 8.37
C LEU A 396 -35.05 30.64 8.40
N GLU A 397 -36.00 30.82 7.49
CA GLU A 397 -36.92 31.98 7.51
C GLU A 397 -37.76 32.05 8.80
N THR A 398 -37.89 30.95 9.53
CA THR A 398 -38.56 30.87 10.84
C THR A 398 -37.66 31.28 12.01
N GLU A 399 -36.42 31.71 11.74
CA GLU A 399 -35.36 32.03 12.73
C GLU A 399 -34.80 30.82 13.51
N ASP A 400 -35.31 29.61 13.26
CA ASP A 400 -34.72 28.37 13.78
C ASP A 400 -33.35 28.10 13.11
N PRO A 401 -32.37 27.49 13.80
CA PRO A 401 -31.12 27.08 13.17
C PRO A 401 -31.35 26.18 11.96
N CYS A 402 -30.76 26.53 10.81
CA CYS A 402 -30.80 25.68 9.62
C CYS A 402 -29.85 24.51 9.81
N ARG A 403 -30.37 23.28 9.69
CA ARG A 403 -29.58 22.06 9.86
C ARG A 403 -28.96 21.60 8.56
N ILE A 404 -27.89 20.82 8.66
CA ILE A 404 -27.23 20.12 7.55
C ILE A 404 -26.97 18.67 7.92
N SER A 405 -27.07 17.78 6.94
CA SER A 405 -26.64 16.39 7.04
C SER A 405 -25.64 16.06 5.94
N ILE A 406 -24.55 15.40 6.32
CA ILE A 406 -23.57 14.85 5.38
C ILE A 406 -23.88 13.38 5.21
N CYS A 407 -24.34 13.01 4.02
CA CYS A 407 -24.74 11.65 3.69
C CYS A 407 -23.66 10.95 2.86
N ALA A 408 -23.28 9.75 3.27
CA ALA A 408 -22.43 8.87 2.46
C ALA A 408 -23.27 8.07 1.47
N LEU A 409 -22.73 7.84 0.27
CA LEU A 409 -23.26 6.93 -0.74
C LEU A 409 -22.19 5.87 -1.08
N GLY A 410 -22.43 5.07 -2.12
CA GLY A 410 -21.45 4.12 -2.63
C GLY A 410 -20.97 3.13 -1.56
N LYS A 411 -19.65 2.92 -1.51
CA LYS A 411 -19.05 1.97 -0.57
C LYS A 411 -19.05 2.51 0.86
N CYS A 412 -18.84 3.81 1.06
CA CYS A 412 -18.90 4.42 2.40
C CYS A 412 -20.30 4.29 3.02
N GLY A 413 -21.34 4.57 2.23
CA GLY A 413 -22.74 4.45 2.63
C GLY A 413 -23.14 3.01 2.93
N GLY A 414 -22.60 2.04 2.18
CA GLY A 414 -22.79 0.61 2.42
C GLY A 414 -21.95 0.00 3.54
N ARG A 415 -21.05 0.76 4.18
CA ARG A 415 -20.01 0.24 5.10
C ARG A 415 -19.16 -0.87 4.45
N GLU A 416 -18.75 -0.58 3.22
CA GLU A 416 -18.13 -1.51 2.26
C GLU A 416 -16.80 -0.97 1.73
N LEU A 417 -16.15 -0.08 2.49
CA LEU A 417 -14.83 0.42 2.12
C LEU A 417 -13.79 -0.72 2.06
N GLY A 418 -12.85 -0.58 1.15
CA GLY A 418 -11.63 -1.40 1.10
C GLY A 418 -10.44 -0.51 0.85
N PHE A 419 -9.30 -1.09 0.52
CA PHE A 419 -8.10 -0.33 0.14
C PHE A 419 -8.43 0.70 -0.95
N ALA A 420 -7.81 1.88 -0.91
CA ALA A 420 -7.94 2.88 -1.96
C ALA A 420 -9.42 3.17 -2.35
N SER A 421 -10.24 3.50 -1.36
CA SER A 421 -11.64 3.86 -1.59
C SER A 421 -11.82 5.37 -1.52
N ASP A 422 -12.51 5.91 -2.53
CA ASP A 422 -13.13 7.23 -2.47
C ASP A 422 -14.21 7.26 -1.38
N ILE A 423 -14.48 8.46 -0.86
CA ILE A 423 -15.56 8.71 0.07
C ILE A 423 -16.64 9.50 -0.68
N GLU A 424 -17.66 8.79 -1.15
CA GLU A 424 -18.76 9.42 -1.87
C GLU A 424 -19.73 10.13 -0.91
N LEU A 425 -19.82 11.46 -0.99
CA LEU A 425 -20.62 12.28 -0.07
C LEU A 425 -21.65 13.15 -0.80
N MET A 426 -22.75 13.45 -0.11
CA MET A 426 -23.75 14.45 -0.49
C MET A 426 -24.08 15.33 0.72
N PHE A 427 -23.99 16.65 0.53
CA PHE A 427 -24.29 17.63 1.56
C PHE A 427 -25.69 18.17 1.35
N ILE A 428 -26.58 17.90 2.30
CA ILE A 428 -27.99 18.27 2.21
C ILE A 428 -28.31 19.20 3.38
N TYR A 429 -28.79 20.41 3.10
CA TYR A 429 -29.22 21.38 4.12
C TYR A 429 -30.74 21.55 4.13
N GLU A 430 -31.26 21.98 5.27
CA GLU A 430 -32.69 21.95 5.57
C GLU A 430 -33.51 22.88 4.67
N GLY A 431 -33.11 24.14 4.51
CA GLY A 431 -33.89 25.07 3.71
C GLY A 431 -33.28 26.45 3.54
N SER A 432 -34.05 27.31 2.89
CA SER A 432 -33.72 28.71 2.62
C SER A 432 -33.71 29.55 3.90
N GLY A 433 -32.97 30.64 3.86
CA GLY A 433 -32.78 31.56 4.97
C GLY A 433 -31.42 32.24 4.89
N GLN A 434 -30.99 32.85 5.99
CA GLN A 434 -29.78 33.67 6.05
C GLN A 434 -29.00 33.44 7.33
N THR A 435 -27.73 33.79 7.31
CA THR A 435 -26.85 33.71 8.48
C THR A 435 -27.00 34.94 9.38
N THR A 436 -26.68 34.78 10.66
CA THR A 436 -26.90 35.79 11.73
C THR A 436 -25.72 36.74 11.99
N GLY A 437 -24.60 36.56 11.30
CA GLY A 437 -23.38 37.30 11.54
C GLY A 437 -23.35 38.67 10.88
N PRO A 438 -22.23 39.41 11.05
CA PRO A 438 -22.08 40.76 10.52
C PRO A 438 -22.10 40.81 8.98
N GLU A 439 -21.60 39.76 8.32
CA GLU A 439 -21.72 39.56 6.88
C GLU A 439 -22.84 38.54 6.62
N MET A 440 -24.08 39.01 6.45
CA MET A 440 -25.21 38.12 6.18
C MET A 440 -25.12 37.55 4.77
N ILE A 441 -25.16 36.22 4.66
CA ILE A 441 -25.22 35.49 3.38
C ILE A 441 -26.38 34.51 3.42
N THR A 442 -26.81 34.04 2.25
CA THR A 442 -27.85 33.00 2.18
C THR A 442 -27.34 31.65 2.69
N ASN A 443 -28.25 30.79 3.17
CA ASN A 443 -27.89 29.42 3.57
C ASN A 443 -27.21 28.65 2.43
N ASN A 444 -27.65 28.84 1.19
CA ASN A 444 -27.02 28.23 0.02
C ASN A 444 -25.55 28.64 -0.13
N GLU A 445 -25.26 29.95 -0.04
CA GLU A 445 -23.89 30.47 -0.11
C GLU A 445 -23.04 29.99 1.07
N TYR A 446 -23.61 29.94 2.28
CA TYR A 446 -22.92 29.43 3.46
C TYR A 446 -22.50 27.98 3.28
N TYR A 447 -23.43 27.10 2.92
CA TYR A 447 -23.12 25.68 2.76
C TYR A 447 -22.28 25.39 1.51
N LEU A 448 -22.39 26.19 0.45
CA LEU A 448 -21.46 26.10 -0.69
C LEU A 448 -20.02 26.37 -0.24
N LYS A 449 -19.79 27.44 0.53
CA LYS A 449 -18.49 27.76 1.12
C LYS A 449 -18.03 26.67 2.09
N LEU A 450 -18.94 26.07 2.86
CA LEU A 450 -18.64 24.96 3.75
C LEU A 450 -18.10 23.76 2.97
N VAL A 451 -18.78 23.34 1.90
CA VAL A 451 -18.33 22.18 1.10
C VAL A 451 -17.02 22.45 0.38
N GLU A 452 -16.82 23.66 -0.14
CA GLU A 452 -15.55 24.07 -0.76
C GLU A 452 -14.39 24.06 0.23
N LYS A 453 -14.62 24.51 1.47
CA LYS A 453 -13.63 24.51 2.54
C LYS A 453 -13.37 23.09 3.03
N PHE A 454 -14.42 22.32 3.31
CA PHE A 454 -14.36 20.91 3.69
C PHE A 454 -13.50 20.08 2.73
N SER A 455 -13.74 20.23 1.43
CA SER A 455 -13.01 19.49 0.39
C SER A 455 -11.51 19.84 0.35
N LYS A 456 -11.12 21.02 0.85
CA LYS A 456 -9.72 21.45 0.98
C LYS A 456 -9.11 21.07 2.33
N THR A 457 -9.93 20.93 3.37
CA THR A 457 -9.50 20.55 4.72
C THR A 457 -8.96 19.12 4.73
N ILE A 458 -9.65 18.19 4.07
CA ILE A 458 -9.20 16.79 3.94
C ILE A 458 -8.20 16.70 2.78
N LYS A 459 -6.93 16.47 3.10
CA LYS A 459 -5.85 16.33 2.11
C LYS A 459 -5.79 14.89 1.62
N THR A 460 -5.87 14.74 0.30
CA THR A 460 -5.62 13.49 -0.41
C THR A 460 -4.19 13.52 -0.95
N ARG A 461 -3.40 12.47 -0.73
CA ARG A 461 -1.99 12.43 -1.20
C ARG A 461 -1.85 11.77 -2.57
N SER A 462 -2.72 10.82 -2.88
CA SER A 462 -2.78 10.13 -4.18
C SER A 462 -4.22 9.92 -4.61
N GLU A 463 -4.45 9.93 -5.92
CA GLU A 463 -5.80 9.78 -6.46
C GLU A 463 -6.44 8.46 -6.02
N GLY A 464 -7.70 8.51 -5.59
CA GLY A 464 -8.45 7.31 -5.23
C GLY A 464 -8.38 6.86 -3.78
N ILE A 465 -7.61 7.55 -2.91
CA ILE A 465 -7.48 7.20 -1.48
C ILE A 465 -8.10 8.26 -0.60
N PHE A 466 -9.21 7.92 0.06
CA PHE A 466 -9.93 8.85 0.91
C PHE A 466 -10.31 10.15 0.16
N GLN A 467 -10.39 10.08 -1.17
CA GLN A 467 -10.70 11.22 -1.99
C GLN A 467 -12.19 11.51 -1.83
N ILE A 468 -12.52 12.76 -1.49
CA ILE A 468 -13.92 13.18 -1.38
C ILE A 468 -14.52 13.25 -2.78
N ASP A 469 -15.53 12.42 -3.03
CA ASP A 469 -16.25 12.39 -4.30
C ASP A 469 -17.67 12.94 -4.11
N LEU A 470 -17.96 14.05 -4.79
CA LEU A 470 -19.24 14.75 -4.72
C LEU A 470 -20.09 14.56 -5.99
N ARG A 471 -19.72 13.64 -6.89
CA ARG A 471 -20.36 13.49 -8.21
C ARG A 471 -21.77 12.89 -8.17
N LEU A 472 -22.17 12.27 -7.07
CA LEU A 472 -23.51 11.65 -6.93
C LEU A 472 -24.61 12.65 -6.49
N ARG A 473 -24.28 13.93 -6.32
CA ARG A 473 -25.26 14.99 -6.05
C ARG A 473 -26.15 15.27 -7.28
N PRO A 474 -27.35 15.86 -7.11
CA PRO A 474 -28.20 16.27 -8.22
C PRO A 474 -27.44 17.04 -9.31
N TYR A 475 -27.66 16.68 -10.57
CA TYR A 475 -26.98 17.23 -11.76
C TYR A 475 -25.45 16.99 -11.80
N GLY A 476 -24.93 16.11 -10.94
CA GLY A 476 -23.53 15.71 -10.90
C GLY A 476 -22.58 16.90 -10.83
N GLN A 477 -21.56 16.92 -11.69
CA GLN A 477 -20.55 18.00 -11.72
C GLN A 477 -21.14 19.40 -11.99
N ALA A 478 -22.27 19.49 -12.69
CA ALA A 478 -22.93 20.75 -13.00
C ALA A 478 -23.84 21.26 -11.88
N GLY A 479 -24.11 20.44 -10.86
CA GLY A 479 -24.96 20.79 -9.72
C GLY A 479 -24.23 21.54 -8.61
N SER A 480 -25.01 22.23 -7.77
CA SER A 480 -24.52 22.85 -6.53
C SER A 480 -23.84 21.82 -5.62
N LEU A 481 -22.74 22.19 -4.96
CA LEU A 481 -22.03 21.30 -4.03
C LEU A 481 -22.83 21.03 -2.75
N ALA A 482 -23.70 21.96 -2.36
CA ALA A 482 -24.66 21.83 -1.26
C ALA A 482 -26.09 21.89 -1.81
N VAL A 483 -26.94 20.95 -1.36
CA VAL A 483 -28.26 20.71 -1.93
C VAL A 483 -29.32 20.99 -0.86
N SER A 484 -30.37 21.75 -1.15
CA SER A 484 -31.48 21.88 -0.19
C SER A 484 -32.30 20.58 -0.15
N ALA A 485 -32.95 20.29 0.99
CA ALA A 485 -33.84 19.14 1.12
C ALA A 485 -34.95 19.15 0.05
N GLU A 486 -35.49 20.33 -0.27
CA GLU A 486 -36.47 20.52 -1.34
C GLU A 486 -35.90 20.15 -2.71
N ALA A 487 -34.70 20.63 -3.06
CA ALA A 487 -34.06 20.32 -4.34
C ALA A 487 -33.71 18.82 -4.45
N PHE A 488 -33.26 18.21 -3.35
CA PHE A 488 -33.03 16.77 -3.27
C PHE A 488 -34.33 16.00 -3.56
N GLN A 489 -35.42 16.34 -2.86
CA GLN A 489 -36.70 15.66 -3.03
C GLN A 489 -37.27 15.85 -4.45
N SER A 490 -37.23 17.06 -4.98
CA SER A 490 -37.72 17.39 -6.32
C SER A 490 -36.96 16.62 -7.40
N TYR A 491 -35.62 16.66 -7.37
CA TYR A 491 -34.77 16.03 -8.36
C TYR A 491 -34.92 14.51 -8.40
N PHE A 492 -34.91 13.87 -7.23
CA PHE A 492 -34.98 12.41 -7.13
C PHE A 492 -36.41 11.85 -7.12
N SER A 493 -37.45 12.71 -7.09
CA SER A 493 -38.84 12.26 -7.22
C SER A 493 -39.05 11.44 -8.50
N HIS A 494 -40.16 10.70 -8.57
CA HIS A 494 -40.46 9.86 -9.74
C HIS A 494 -40.65 10.67 -11.03
N GLU A 495 -41.12 11.91 -10.91
CA GLU A 495 -41.31 12.86 -12.01
C GLU A 495 -40.12 13.81 -12.17
N GLY A 496 -39.13 13.71 -11.27
CA GLY A 496 -37.91 14.49 -11.27
C GLY A 496 -36.94 14.09 -12.38
N ALA A 497 -35.90 14.91 -12.53
CA ALA A 497 -34.91 14.75 -13.60
C ALA A 497 -33.91 13.59 -13.37
N ALA A 498 -33.91 12.97 -12.19
CA ALA A 498 -33.00 11.87 -11.89
C ALA A 498 -33.26 10.64 -12.76
N TRP A 499 -32.19 10.08 -13.33
CA TRP A 499 -32.24 8.82 -14.03
C TRP A 499 -32.49 7.64 -13.06
N PRO A 500 -33.02 6.50 -13.54
CA PRO A 500 -33.24 5.33 -12.70
C PRO A 500 -32.00 4.86 -11.92
N TYR A 501 -30.80 4.93 -12.53
CA TYR A 501 -29.55 4.53 -11.87
C TYR A 501 -29.10 5.54 -10.78
N GLU A 502 -29.45 6.82 -10.90
CA GLU A 502 -29.16 7.83 -9.87
C GLU A 502 -30.04 7.59 -8.64
N ARG A 503 -31.33 7.28 -8.85
CA ARG A 503 -32.23 6.83 -7.78
C ARG A 503 -31.76 5.51 -7.15
N GLN A 504 -31.21 4.61 -7.96
CA GLN A 504 -30.67 3.35 -7.46
C GLN A 504 -29.46 3.56 -6.54
N ALA A 505 -28.57 4.52 -6.85
CA ALA A 505 -27.44 4.86 -5.99
C ALA A 505 -27.88 5.32 -4.58
N LEU A 506 -29.08 5.91 -4.46
CA LEU A 506 -29.63 6.31 -3.18
C LEU A 506 -29.93 5.13 -2.24
N VAL A 507 -29.97 3.87 -2.71
CA VAL A 507 -30.09 2.69 -1.83
C VAL A 507 -28.95 2.66 -0.80
N LYS A 508 -27.78 3.20 -1.15
CA LYS A 508 -26.61 3.31 -0.28
C LYS A 508 -26.59 4.57 0.59
N LEU A 509 -27.52 5.52 0.40
CA LEU A 509 -27.46 6.81 1.07
C LEU A 509 -27.74 6.68 2.57
N ARG A 510 -26.79 7.07 3.44
CA ARG A 510 -27.03 7.21 4.89
C ARG A 510 -26.33 8.45 5.47
N PRO A 511 -26.88 9.09 6.50
CA PRO A 511 -26.18 10.15 7.23
C PRO A 511 -24.96 9.58 7.95
N ILE A 512 -23.86 10.34 7.95
CA ILE A 512 -22.61 9.97 8.65
C ILE A 512 -22.03 11.09 9.52
N ALA A 513 -22.47 12.33 9.32
CA ALA A 513 -21.98 13.49 10.06
C ALA A 513 -22.98 14.65 10.05
N ALA A 514 -22.69 15.65 10.88
CA ALA A 514 -23.51 16.82 11.20
C ALA A 514 -24.77 16.48 12.02
N ASP A 515 -25.97 16.88 11.59
CA ASP A 515 -27.20 16.71 12.36
C ASP A 515 -27.84 15.34 12.15
N GLU A 516 -27.92 14.55 13.22
CA GLU A 516 -28.46 13.18 13.19
C GLU A 516 -29.98 13.15 12.98
N GLU A 517 -30.73 14.07 13.59
CA GLU A 517 -32.19 14.10 13.49
C GLU A 517 -32.64 14.44 12.08
N PHE A 518 -32.04 15.47 11.50
CA PHE A 518 -32.24 15.88 10.12
C PHE A 518 -31.73 14.83 9.14
N GLY A 519 -30.59 14.19 9.42
CA GLY A 519 -30.13 13.02 8.65
C GLY A 519 -31.18 11.90 8.59
N ASN A 520 -31.84 11.61 9.71
CA ASN A 520 -32.95 10.65 9.74
C ASN A 520 -34.18 11.11 8.95
N GLN A 521 -34.42 12.43 8.85
CA GLN A 521 -35.46 12.97 7.95
C GLN A 521 -35.11 12.73 6.48
N ILE A 522 -33.85 12.94 6.08
CA ILE A 522 -33.37 12.65 4.72
C ILE A 522 -33.53 11.16 4.39
N VAL A 523 -33.24 10.24 5.32
CA VAL A 523 -33.47 8.80 5.13
C VAL A 523 -34.94 8.49 4.88
N ARG A 524 -35.87 9.15 5.59
CA ARG A 524 -37.32 9.00 5.35
C ARG A 524 -37.74 9.53 3.96
N MET A 525 -37.15 10.65 3.52
CA MET A 525 -37.38 11.18 2.16
C MET A 525 -36.87 10.22 1.09
N ARG A 526 -35.62 9.75 1.24
CA ARG A 526 -35.00 8.71 0.42
C ARG A 526 -35.90 7.48 0.33
N ASP A 527 -36.40 6.98 1.45
CA ASP A 527 -37.25 5.79 1.49
C ASP A 527 -38.56 5.98 0.72
N THR A 528 -39.17 7.16 0.81
CA THR A 528 -40.40 7.50 0.09
C THR A 528 -40.16 7.58 -1.42
N ILE A 529 -38.97 7.99 -1.83
CA ILE A 529 -38.55 8.06 -3.23
C ILE A 529 -38.27 6.66 -3.78
N ILE A 530 -37.44 5.88 -3.10
CA ILE A 530 -36.91 4.62 -3.63
C ILE A 530 -37.91 3.48 -3.46
N TYR A 531 -38.51 3.35 -2.27
CA TYR A 531 -39.33 2.22 -1.88
C TYR A 531 -40.83 2.56 -1.98
N SER A 532 -41.22 3.24 -3.06
CA SER A 532 -42.58 3.72 -3.32
C SER A 532 -43.56 2.63 -3.74
N GLY A 533 -43.04 1.45 -4.16
CA GLY A 533 -43.82 0.37 -4.75
C GLY A 533 -44.11 0.53 -6.24
N LYS A 534 -43.64 1.61 -6.88
CA LYS A 534 -43.67 1.74 -8.34
C LYS A 534 -42.64 0.78 -8.97
N PRO A 535 -42.90 0.21 -10.17
CA PRO A 535 -41.94 -0.66 -10.85
C PRO A 535 -40.62 0.05 -11.14
N PHE A 536 -39.51 -0.61 -10.82
CA PHE A 536 -38.18 -0.13 -11.20
C PHE A 536 -37.89 -0.41 -12.68
N ASP A 537 -37.32 0.56 -13.38
CA ASP A 537 -36.96 0.41 -14.80
C ASP A 537 -35.63 -0.35 -14.96
N VAL A 538 -35.72 -1.67 -14.85
CA VAL A 538 -34.61 -2.59 -15.05
C VAL A 538 -34.04 -2.50 -16.46
N ALA A 539 -34.86 -2.20 -17.48
CA ALA A 539 -34.40 -2.13 -18.86
C ALA A 539 -33.46 -0.93 -19.06
N ALA A 540 -33.85 0.25 -18.55
CA ALA A 540 -32.99 1.44 -18.57
C ALA A 540 -31.70 1.23 -17.79
N MET A 541 -31.77 0.57 -16.62
CA MET A 541 -30.58 0.26 -15.82
C MET A 541 -29.59 -0.67 -16.56
N LEU A 542 -30.08 -1.75 -17.20
CA LEU A 542 -29.23 -2.66 -17.97
C LEU A 542 -28.62 -1.97 -19.20
N ALA A 543 -29.38 -1.14 -19.91
CA ALA A 543 -28.87 -0.38 -21.06
C ALA A 543 -27.75 0.60 -20.64
N MET A 544 -27.91 1.28 -19.50
CA MET A 544 -26.86 2.13 -18.95
C MET A 544 -25.63 1.30 -18.55
N ARG A 545 -25.84 0.11 -17.97
CA ARG A 545 -24.76 -0.77 -17.56
C ARG A 545 -23.94 -1.27 -18.76
N GLU A 546 -24.62 -1.67 -19.83
CA GLU A 546 -23.96 -2.04 -21.10
C GLU A 546 -23.10 -0.90 -21.64
N LYS A 547 -23.61 0.34 -21.62
CA LYS A 547 -22.85 1.53 -22.03
C LYS A 547 -21.63 1.77 -21.13
N GLN A 548 -21.75 1.59 -19.82
CA GLN A 548 -20.61 1.71 -18.90
C GLN A 548 -19.52 0.68 -19.21
N ILE A 549 -19.89 -0.57 -19.47
CA ILE A 549 -18.93 -1.62 -19.86
C ILE A 549 -18.18 -1.21 -21.12
N GLN A 550 -18.90 -0.82 -22.18
CA GLN A 550 -18.30 -0.43 -23.47
C GLN A 550 -17.35 0.78 -23.36
N GLN A 551 -17.62 1.71 -22.44
CA GLN A 551 -16.83 2.94 -22.29
C GLN A 551 -15.64 2.80 -21.34
N LEU A 552 -15.78 2.00 -20.28
CA LEU A 552 -14.83 1.95 -19.17
C LEU A 552 -14.02 0.64 -19.10
N VAL A 553 -14.41 -0.38 -19.87
CA VAL A 553 -13.71 -1.67 -19.90
C VAL A 553 -13.04 -1.85 -21.26
N LYS A 554 -11.73 -2.13 -21.24
CA LYS A 554 -10.97 -2.42 -22.44
C LYS A 554 -11.40 -3.78 -23.02
N GLY A 555 -11.66 -3.82 -24.33
CA GLY A 555 -12.02 -5.07 -25.00
C GLY A 555 -10.92 -6.14 -24.87
N GLY A 556 -11.35 -7.39 -24.64
CA GLY A 556 -10.43 -8.53 -24.48
C GLY A 556 -9.76 -8.64 -23.11
N THR A 557 -10.11 -7.79 -22.15
CA THR A 557 -9.62 -7.88 -20.77
C THR A 557 -10.74 -8.22 -19.78
N ILE A 558 -10.37 -8.72 -18.61
CA ILE A 558 -11.30 -9.01 -17.51
C ILE A 558 -11.19 -7.87 -16.50
N ASN A 559 -12.28 -7.14 -16.26
CA ASN A 559 -12.32 -6.13 -15.20
C ASN A 559 -13.21 -6.61 -14.04
N ALA A 560 -12.62 -6.80 -12.86
CA ALA A 560 -13.30 -7.42 -11.72
C ALA A 560 -14.47 -6.57 -11.16
N LYS A 561 -14.46 -5.25 -11.40
CA LYS A 561 -15.49 -4.34 -10.89
C LYS A 561 -16.52 -3.99 -11.95
N LEU A 562 -16.05 -3.48 -13.08
CA LEU A 562 -16.86 -2.90 -14.15
C LEU A 562 -17.10 -3.84 -15.33
N GLY A 563 -16.47 -5.01 -15.38
CA GLY A 563 -16.70 -6.01 -16.43
C GLY A 563 -18.07 -6.68 -16.33
N ASP A 564 -18.45 -7.39 -17.39
CA ASP A 564 -19.65 -8.24 -17.43
C ASP A 564 -19.51 -9.41 -16.43
N GLY A 565 -20.41 -9.49 -15.46
CA GLY A 565 -20.28 -10.41 -14.31
C GLY A 565 -19.41 -9.89 -13.16
N GLY A 566 -18.99 -8.63 -13.21
CA GLY A 566 -18.17 -7.99 -12.18
C GLY A 566 -18.95 -7.57 -10.93
N LEU A 567 -18.26 -6.94 -9.97
CA LEU A 567 -18.83 -6.52 -8.69
C LEU A 567 -20.07 -5.62 -8.86
N VAL A 568 -20.04 -4.66 -9.79
CA VAL A 568 -21.15 -3.71 -10.00
C VAL A 568 -22.42 -4.43 -10.42
N ASP A 569 -22.33 -5.54 -11.16
CA ASP A 569 -23.51 -6.31 -11.58
C ASP A 569 -24.17 -7.00 -10.38
N CYS A 570 -23.37 -7.48 -9.42
CA CYS A 570 -23.90 -7.97 -8.14
C CYS A 570 -24.63 -6.85 -7.39
N GLU A 571 -23.99 -5.70 -7.22
CA GLU A 571 -24.56 -4.57 -6.49
C GLU A 571 -25.86 -4.08 -7.14
N TYR A 572 -25.88 -3.97 -8.47
CA TYR A 572 -27.06 -3.52 -9.21
C TYR A 572 -28.22 -4.51 -9.09
N LEU A 573 -27.93 -5.82 -9.14
CA LEU A 573 -28.92 -6.86 -8.91
C LEU A 573 -29.55 -6.72 -7.52
N ILE A 574 -28.74 -6.66 -6.47
CA ILE A 574 -29.24 -6.56 -5.08
C ILE A 574 -30.05 -5.28 -4.89
N GLN A 575 -29.52 -4.13 -5.32
CA GLN A 575 -30.22 -2.85 -5.22
C GLN A 575 -31.55 -2.87 -5.98
N SER A 576 -31.63 -3.51 -7.16
CA SER A 576 -32.89 -3.63 -7.92
C SER A 576 -33.94 -4.45 -7.16
N LEU A 577 -33.52 -5.53 -6.51
CA LEU A 577 -34.39 -6.35 -5.68
C LEU A 577 -34.83 -5.57 -4.43
N GLN A 578 -33.94 -4.81 -3.80
CA GLN A 578 -34.26 -3.94 -2.67
C GLN A 578 -35.28 -2.86 -3.07
N ILE A 579 -35.09 -2.18 -4.20
CA ILE A 579 -36.03 -1.15 -4.70
C ILE A 579 -37.41 -1.77 -4.94
N THR A 580 -37.45 -2.92 -5.61
CA THR A 580 -38.69 -3.59 -5.99
C THR A 580 -39.48 -4.07 -4.76
N TYR A 581 -38.81 -4.71 -3.81
CA TYR A 581 -39.47 -5.40 -2.69
C TYR A 581 -39.45 -4.61 -1.37
N GLY A 582 -38.59 -3.60 -1.24
CA GLY A 582 -38.39 -2.82 -0.01
C GLY A 582 -39.58 -1.96 0.41
N HIS A 583 -40.53 -1.70 -0.51
CA HIS A 583 -41.75 -0.98 -0.18
C HIS A 583 -42.62 -1.73 0.85
N ARG A 584 -42.70 -3.06 0.74
CA ARG A 584 -43.43 -3.94 1.68
C ARG A 584 -42.55 -4.54 2.77
N ASN A 585 -41.24 -4.49 2.61
CA ASN A 585 -40.29 -5.19 3.48
C ASN A 585 -39.21 -4.23 3.98
N PRO A 586 -39.43 -3.54 5.11
CA PRO A 586 -38.46 -2.57 5.65
C PRO A 586 -37.06 -3.17 5.92
N GLY A 587 -36.96 -4.47 6.23
CA GLY A 587 -35.68 -5.17 6.39
C GLY A 587 -34.78 -5.10 5.14
N LEU A 588 -35.35 -4.99 3.93
CA LEU A 588 -34.58 -4.81 2.70
C LEU A 588 -34.00 -3.41 2.50
N ARG A 589 -34.34 -2.44 3.37
CA ARG A 589 -33.88 -1.04 3.24
C ARG A 589 -32.51 -0.78 3.87
N THR A 590 -31.76 -1.84 4.18
CA THR A 590 -30.34 -1.77 4.54
C THR A 590 -29.49 -1.20 3.40
N THR A 591 -28.42 -0.49 3.75
CA THR A 591 -27.42 -0.01 2.79
C THR A 591 -26.34 -1.04 2.51
N ASN A 592 -26.10 -2.04 3.37
CA ASN A 592 -25.05 -3.04 3.16
C ASN A 592 -25.52 -4.14 2.20
N THR A 593 -24.70 -4.50 1.21
CA THR A 593 -25.07 -5.48 0.17
C THR A 593 -25.24 -6.88 0.73
N LEU A 594 -24.37 -7.30 1.66
CA LEU A 594 -24.46 -8.62 2.27
C LEU A 594 -25.69 -8.73 3.17
N GLU A 595 -25.99 -7.70 3.97
CA GLU A 595 -27.24 -7.65 4.75
C GLU A 595 -28.48 -7.66 3.82
N GLY A 596 -28.38 -7.01 2.66
CA GLY A 596 -29.41 -7.08 1.61
C GLY A 596 -29.59 -8.50 1.08
N ILE A 597 -28.51 -9.22 0.81
CA ILE A 597 -28.54 -10.63 0.38
C ILE A 597 -29.14 -11.52 1.48
N ASP A 598 -28.77 -11.32 2.74
CA ASP A 598 -29.31 -12.04 3.89
C ASP A 598 -30.83 -11.82 4.01
N SER A 599 -31.26 -10.56 3.93
CA SER A 599 -32.68 -10.18 3.98
C SER A 599 -33.50 -10.76 2.83
N LEU A 600 -32.94 -10.82 1.61
CA LEU A 600 -33.61 -11.44 0.45
C LEU A 600 -33.86 -12.93 0.67
N LYS A 601 -32.92 -13.63 1.30
CA LYS A 601 -33.07 -15.06 1.65
C LYS A 601 -34.10 -15.24 2.76
N GLU A 602 -34.06 -14.45 3.81
CA GLU A 602 -35.01 -14.52 4.93
C GLU A 602 -36.46 -14.33 4.47
N LEU A 603 -36.67 -13.46 3.47
CA LEU A 603 -37.98 -13.22 2.86
C LEU A 603 -38.37 -14.26 1.79
N GLY A 604 -37.51 -15.25 1.50
CA GLY A 604 -37.74 -16.26 0.48
C GLY A 604 -37.77 -15.72 -0.96
N LEU A 605 -37.18 -14.54 -1.21
CA LEU A 605 -37.13 -13.90 -2.52
C LEU A 605 -36.03 -14.49 -3.42
N ILE A 606 -35.04 -15.15 -2.81
CA ILE A 606 -34.02 -15.96 -3.49
C ILE A 606 -33.95 -17.34 -2.87
N SER A 607 -33.57 -18.34 -3.67
CA SER A 607 -33.42 -19.71 -3.17
C SER A 607 -32.20 -19.85 -2.24
N PRO A 608 -32.15 -20.86 -1.34
CA PRO A 608 -30.96 -21.09 -0.51
C PRO A 608 -29.67 -21.33 -1.31
N ASP A 609 -29.77 -21.95 -2.50
CA ASP A 609 -28.65 -22.18 -3.40
C ASP A 609 -28.17 -20.86 -4.04
N ASP A 610 -29.11 -20.04 -4.52
CA ASP A 610 -28.79 -18.71 -5.06
C ASP A 610 -28.16 -17.81 -4.00
N TYR A 611 -28.65 -17.86 -2.76
CA TYR A 611 -28.08 -17.14 -1.62
C TYR A 611 -26.60 -17.47 -1.40
N VAL A 612 -26.25 -18.75 -1.30
CA VAL A 612 -24.85 -19.18 -1.08
C VAL A 612 -23.96 -18.74 -2.25
N LYS A 613 -24.42 -18.95 -3.49
CA LYS A 613 -23.67 -18.60 -4.69
C LYS A 613 -23.45 -17.09 -4.82
N LEU A 614 -24.48 -16.27 -4.58
CA LEU A 614 -24.43 -14.82 -4.70
C LEU A 614 -23.56 -14.20 -3.60
N ARG A 615 -23.71 -14.68 -2.35
CA ARG A 615 -22.88 -14.26 -1.23
C ARG A 615 -21.40 -14.57 -1.48
N ASN A 616 -21.09 -15.78 -1.93
CA ASN A 616 -19.71 -16.18 -2.22
C ASN A 616 -19.13 -15.40 -3.40
N ALA A 617 -19.92 -15.16 -4.46
CA ALA A 617 -19.49 -14.36 -5.61
C ALA A 617 -19.14 -12.92 -5.20
N TYR A 618 -20.00 -12.27 -4.41
CA TYR A 618 -19.75 -10.92 -3.90
C TYR A 618 -18.48 -10.86 -3.05
N ILE A 619 -18.32 -11.79 -2.10
CA ILE A 619 -17.13 -11.85 -1.22
C ILE A 619 -15.86 -12.08 -2.05
N PHE A 620 -15.89 -12.99 -3.01
CA PHE A 620 -14.75 -13.28 -3.88
C PHE A 620 -14.36 -12.07 -4.71
N LEU A 621 -15.31 -11.41 -5.38
CA LEU A 621 -15.04 -10.22 -6.20
C LEU A 621 -14.49 -9.06 -5.36
N ARG A 622 -14.98 -8.87 -4.14
CA ARG A 622 -14.44 -7.89 -3.19
C ARG A 622 -12.99 -8.20 -2.81
N ARG A 623 -12.68 -9.44 -2.46
CA ARG A 623 -11.30 -9.88 -2.17
C ARG A 623 -10.37 -9.74 -3.38
N LEU A 624 -10.86 -10.07 -4.58
CA LEU A 624 -10.12 -9.93 -5.83
C LEU A 624 -9.78 -8.45 -6.11
N ILE A 625 -10.74 -7.55 -5.97
CA ILE A 625 -10.53 -6.10 -6.16
C ILE A 625 -9.53 -5.54 -5.13
N ASP A 626 -9.67 -5.92 -3.87
CA ASP A 626 -8.73 -5.50 -2.82
C ASP A 626 -7.32 -6.03 -3.11
N ALA A 627 -7.18 -7.28 -3.54
CA ALA A 627 -5.89 -7.85 -3.92
C ALA A 627 -5.28 -7.15 -5.17
N LEU A 628 -6.08 -6.85 -6.19
CA LEU A 628 -5.62 -6.12 -7.39
C LEU A 628 -5.08 -4.73 -7.04
N ARG A 629 -5.76 -4.00 -6.16
CA ARG A 629 -5.32 -2.67 -5.69
C ARG A 629 -3.98 -2.74 -5.00
N MET A 630 -3.77 -3.78 -4.20
CA MET A 630 -2.52 -3.98 -3.48
C MET A 630 -1.35 -4.33 -4.39
N VAL A 631 -1.59 -5.21 -5.38
CA VAL A 631 -0.56 -5.66 -6.34
C VAL A 631 -0.15 -4.56 -7.31
N ARG A 632 -1.08 -3.70 -7.73
CA ARG A 632 -0.82 -2.73 -8.82
C ARG A 632 -0.41 -1.33 -8.38
N GLY A 633 -0.47 -1.03 -7.08
CA GLY A 633 -0.15 0.32 -6.61
C GLY A 633 -1.15 1.40 -7.06
N ASN A 634 -2.32 1.02 -7.59
CA ASN A 634 -3.27 1.95 -8.22
C ASN A 634 -4.71 1.63 -7.84
N ALA A 635 -5.44 2.66 -7.40
CA ALA A 635 -6.85 2.58 -7.00
C ALA A 635 -7.84 2.26 -8.13
N LYS A 636 -7.47 2.59 -9.39
CA LYS A 636 -8.38 2.66 -10.56
C LYS A 636 -8.28 1.46 -11.51
N ASP A 637 -7.10 0.90 -11.74
CA ASP A 637 -6.96 -0.22 -12.68
C ASP A 637 -7.27 -1.57 -12.01
N LEU A 638 -8.51 -2.00 -12.17
CA LEU A 638 -9.05 -3.26 -11.67
C LEU A 638 -9.15 -4.34 -12.75
N THR A 639 -8.31 -4.23 -13.77
CA THR A 639 -8.14 -5.26 -14.79
C THR A 639 -7.33 -6.41 -14.22
N VAL A 640 -7.83 -7.63 -14.39
CA VAL A 640 -7.11 -8.85 -14.01
C VAL A 640 -5.95 -9.03 -15.00
N PRO A 641 -4.70 -9.19 -14.52
CA PRO A 641 -3.56 -9.48 -15.38
C PRO A 641 -3.75 -10.79 -16.16
N PRO A 642 -3.15 -10.94 -17.35
CA PRO A 642 -3.06 -12.23 -18.03
C PRO A 642 -2.38 -13.30 -17.16
N GLN A 643 -2.83 -14.55 -17.26
CA GLN A 643 -2.36 -15.66 -16.42
C GLN A 643 -0.85 -15.95 -16.57
N ASP A 644 -0.28 -15.66 -17.74
CA ASP A 644 1.13 -15.85 -18.08
C ASP A 644 2.05 -14.74 -17.55
N GLN A 645 1.51 -13.73 -16.86
CA GLN A 645 2.28 -12.64 -16.27
C GLN A 645 2.53 -12.86 -14.78
N GLU A 646 3.68 -12.38 -14.31
CA GLU A 646 4.11 -12.45 -12.92
C GLU A 646 3.12 -11.78 -11.94
N GLU A 647 2.48 -10.67 -12.37
CA GLU A 647 1.42 -10.00 -11.61
C GLU A 647 0.27 -10.95 -11.22
N PHE A 648 -0.06 -11.91 -12.07
CA PHE A 648 -1.12 -12.89 -11.80
C PHE A 648 -0.69 -13.92 -10.75
N GLU A 649 0.59 -14.29 -10.72
CA GLU A 649 1.12 -15.16 -9.66
C GLU A 649 1.08 -14.47 -8.29
N PHE A 650 1.45 -13.19 -8.24
CA PHE A 650 1.33 -12.40 -7.01
C PHE A 650 -0.11 -12.31 -6.54
N LEU A 651 -1.04 -12.12 -7.46
CA LEU A 651 -2.48 -12.13 -7.18
C LEU A 651 -2.93 -13.50 -6.61
N ALA A 652 -2.48 -14.61 -7.19
CA ALA A 652 -2.78 -15.96 -6.73
C ALA A 652 -2.25 -16.22 -5.30
N ARG A 653 -1.00 -15.85 -5.02
CA ARG A 653 -0.42 -15.96 -3.67
C ARG A 653 -1.19 -15.12 -2.66
N ARG A 654 -1.53 -13.87 -3.01
CA ARG A 654 -2.26 -12.95 -2.13
C ARG A 654 -3.66 -13.46 -1.77
N LEU A 655 -4.35 -14.06 -2.72
CA LEU A 655 -5.68 -14.64 -2.52
C LEU A 655 -5.65 -16.03 -1.87
N GLY A 656 -4.46 -16.59 -1.60
CA GLY A 656 -4.28 -17.87 -0.91
C GLY A 656 -4.23 -19.10 -1.81
N TYR A 657 -4.09 -18.92 -3.14
CA TYR A 657 -3.94 -20.02 -4.10
C TYR A 657 -2.49 -20.51 -4.21
N GLY A 658 -1.52 -19.75 -3.71
CA GLY A 658 -0.09 -20.07 -3.83
C GLY A 658 0.33 -20.09 -5.30
N SER A 659 1.01 -21.15 -5.73
CA SER A 659 1.41 -21.36 -7.13
C SER A 659 0.30 -21.90 -8.04
N HIS A 660 -0.92 -22.11 -7.54
CA HIS A 660 -2.03 -22.67 -8.34
C HIS A 660 -2.77 -21.60 -9.16
N THR A 661 -2.09 -20.97 -10.11
CA THR A 661 -2.65 -19.90 -10.96
C THR A 661 -3.88 -20.36 -11.75
N GLU A 662 -3.88 -21.58 -12.27
CA GLU A 662 -5.02 -22.16 -13.00
C GLU A 662 -6.31 -22.22 -12.17
N LYS A 663 -6.19 -22.49 -10.87
CA LYS A 663 -7.34 -22.53 -9.95
C LYS A 663 -7.93 -21.14 -9.77
N LEU A 664 -7.09 -20.12 -9.59
CA LEU A 664 -7.54 -18.73 -9.50
C LEU A 664 -8.25 -18.31 -10.79
N GLN A 665 -7.64 -18.56 -11.95
CA GLN A 665 -8.24 -18.21 -13.25
C GLN A 665 -9.62 -18.85 -13.42
N THR A 666 -9.74 -20.13 -13.07
CA THR A 666 -11.01 -20.86 -13.12
C THR A 666 -12.05 -20.25 -12.17
N GLU A 667 -11.66 -19.89 -10.95
CA GLU A 667 -12.59 -19.32 -9.97
C GLU A 667 -13.05 -17.92 -10.35
N ILE A 668 -12.19 -17.09 -10.96
CA ILE A 668 -12.56 -15.80 -11.53
C ILE A 668 -13.63 -15.99 -12.59
N SER A 669 -13.38 -16.84 -13.59
CA SER A 669 -14.32 -17.10 -14.68
C SER A 669 -15.65 -17.67 -14.15
N MET A 670 -15.61 -18.70 -13.31
CA MET A 670 -16.82 -19.30 -12.73
C MET A 670 -17.62 -18.30 -11.88
N THR A 671 -16.95 -17.42 -11.15
CA THR A 671 -17.64 -16.41 -10.34
C THR A 671 -18.35 -15.40 -11.22
N MET A 672 -17.68 -14.86 -12.24
CA MET A 672 -18.28 -13.89 -13.14
C MET A 672 -19.43 -14.52 -13.96
N ASP A 673 -19.30 -15.78 -14.39
CA ASP A 673 -20.38 -16.54 -15.06
C ASP A 673 -21.63 -16.64 -14.17
N ARG A 674 -21.45 -16.99 -12.89
CA ARG A 674 -22.55 -17.06 -11.92
C ARG A 674 -23.26 -15.71 -11.74
N VAL A 675 -22.51 -14.62 -11.70
CA VAL A 675 -23.09 -13.27 -11.60
C VAL A 675 -23.97 -12.96 -12.81
N ARG A 676 -23.52 -13.33 -14.01
CA ARG A 676 -24.29 -13.16 -15.25
C ARG A 676 -25.57 -13.99 -15.25
N ASP A 677 -25.50 -15.22 -14.76
CA ASP A 677 -26.67 -16.10 -14.63
C ASP A 677 -27.74 -15.51 -13.70
N PHE A 678 -27.34 -14.75 -12.68
CA PHE A 678 -28.30 -14.11 -11.77
C PHE A 678 -29.14 -13.00 -12.40
N SER A 679 -28.79 -12.51 -13.59
CA SER A 679 -29.66 -11.62 -14.36
C SER A 679 -31.07 -12.19 -14.58
N ARG A 680 -31.22 -13.53 -14.54
CA ARG A 680 -32.52 -14.22 -14.55
C ARG A 680 -33.47 -13.78 -13.42
N LEU A 681 -32.93 -13.39 -12.27
CA LEU A 681 -33.71 -12.94 -11.11
C LEU A 681 -34.39 -11.58 -11.38
N LEU A 682 -33.94 -10.84 -12.40
CA LEU A 682 -34.55 -9.58 -12.82
C LEU A 682 -35.72 -9.80 -13.81
N ALA A 683 -35.91 -11.00 -14.36
CA ALA A 683 -36.93 -11.28 -15.36
C ALA A 683 -38.39 -11.02 -14.87
N PRO A 684 -38.77 -11.39 -13.63
CA PRO A 684 -40.09 -11.07 -13.10
C PRO A 684 -40.33 -9.55 -13.01
N ILE A 685 -39.30 -8.78 -12.66
CA ILE A 685 -39.37 -7.32 -12.54
C ILE A 685 -39.61 -6.70 -13.91
N LYS A 686 -38.90 -7.14 -14.95
CA LYS A 686 -39.12 -6.71 -16.34
C LYS A 686 -40.56 -6.94 -16.79
N ALA A 687 -41.15 -8.09 -16.43
CA ALA A 687 -42.54 -8.39 -16.78
C ALA A 687 -43.55 -7.48 -16.06
N MET A 688 -43.26 -7.03 -14.84
CA MET A 688 -44.11 -6.07 -14.11
C MET A 688 -44.08 -4.69 -14.77
N THR A 689 -42.91 -4.19 -15.18
CA THR A 689 -42.75 -2.87 -15.82
C THR A 689 -43.45 -2.77 -17.17
N ILE A 690 -43.47 -3.86 -17.97
CA ILE A 690 -44.15 -3.89 -19.27
C ILE A 690 -45.67 -3.82 -19.10
N ARG A 691 -46.23 -4.46 -18.06
CA ARG A 691 -47.69 -4.50 -17.81
C ARG A 691 -48.27 -3.18 -17.28
N THR A 692 -47.43 -2.28 -16.77
CA THR A 692 -47.86 -0.96 -16.27
C THR A 692 -47.77 0.15 -17.32
N ASN A 693 -47.04 -0.08 -18.42
CA ASN A 693 -46.82 0.90 -19.49
C ASN A 693 -47.62 0.63 -20.78
N GLY A 694 -48.40 -0.46 -20.81
CA GLY A 694 -49.39 -0.76 -21.84
C GLY A 694 -50.78 -0.72 -21.25
#